data_AF-A7HVI9-F1
#
_entry.id   AF-A7HVI9-F1
#
_cell.length_a   1.000
_cell.length_b   1.000
_cell.length_c   1.000
_cell.angle_alpha   90.00
_cell.angle_beta   90.00
_cell.angle_gamma   90.00
#
_symmetry.space_group_name_H-M   'P 1'
#
loop_
_entity.id
_entity.type
_entity.pdbx_description
1 polymer ?
#
loop_
_entity_poly.entity_id
_entity_poly.type
_entity_poly.pdbx_seq_one_letter_code
_entity_poly.pdbx_strand_id
1 'polypeptide(L)'
;MTLAIETFKNADLSHGWRPGNNAGGATLFKALGHPLTAPKGHALIADLAKAGPVAIYDPSGTIGNFHAYYDLSRLDVAGYFVQRIEDLDAVFLGHDAQPVNAMKNSRAKSVLVLAFDAQKTLPSISHVFPDGARIATLDDIRLPDDMLTNKSNYLDPLNFATNFALMREKKGANGVDGIHTRVASANYWGLHGADNPELWLCLFGEKGEQLAEWRETLPCAGAPFAIDSAEVRNRFGLDDFTGSLFIHAVRIKGHDVVKYALDMYGENGLALSCSHDANAWPADYYAGMPAGDADERVTLFVQNSHPMPIPPRTVGLNIMGAQDVSWYEDEIPPFGTRGIPVESLLPHAKWPDQIEVVAGRYFVRPRYEVKREGGQRRIAHANVERTDLKPNPEIAKLEKHMGKGYIMPLPILPRDHFATVMLPTPMARDEHEMPLRAEMIDATGEIVSTKFLGRIPRRESVEVDIEAWMKEEALKLPSGYGHVEFLYDFRDGGDGNGWLHALGRFEQKSSGHRAETIFGAHIYNTAVIYKDEPQSYTNKPPGLTTRLFLRVAGPALENGALDTLCHLIYPASTPWHPKSSTMLILHDAEGKPVAETKVEIACGGSFHWRLSEMFSREDRERMGGAGYVIIRDTTCRLFGFHGMVNGDKSFCLDHMFGF
;
A
#
# COMPACT_ATOMS: atom_id res chain seq x y z
N MET A 1 7.35 -3.82 -20.87
CA MET A 1 7.65 -5.25 -20.60
C MET A 1 7.39 -5.50 -19.13
N THR A 2 6.94 -6.70 -18.73
CA THR A 2 6.73 -7.04 -17.32
C THR A 2 8.00 -7.66 -16.74
N LEU A 3 8.44 -7.22 -15.55
CA LEU A 3 9.54 -7.87 -14.84
C LEU A 3 9.12 -9.28 -14.39
N ALA A 4 9.94 -10.26 -14.71
CA ALA A 4 9.78 -11.65 -14.27
C ALA A 4 10.26 -11.82 -12.81
N ILE A 5 9.67 -11.05 -11.90
CA ILE A 5 9.91 -11.16 -10.46
C ILE A 5 8.64 -11.61 -9.73
N GLU A 6 8.83 -12.42 -8.71
CA GLU A 6 7.79 -12.81 -7.77
C GLU A 6 7.73 -11.79 -6.63
N THR A 7 6.69 -10.97 -6.62
CA THR A 7 6.53 -9.90 -5.63
C THR A 7 5.60 -10.28 -4.48
N PHE A 8 4.72 -11.26 -4.71
CA PHE A 8 3.85 -11.85 -3.70
C PHE A 8 3.58 -13.32 -4.01
N LYS A 9 3.42 -14.13 -2.97
CA LYS A 9 2.93 -15.51 -3.06
C LYS A 9 1.52 -15.55 -2.52
N ASN A 10 0.55 -16.02 -3.31
CA ASN A 10 -0.72 -16.43 -2.74
C ASN A 10 -0.45 -17.62 -1.80
N ALA A 11 -0.93 -17.54 -0.56
CA ALA A 11 -0.85 -18.66 0.35
C ALA A 11 -1.51 -19.88 -0.29
N ASP A 12 -0.85 -21.03 -0.22
CA ASP A 12 -1.46 -22.32 -0.55
C ASP A 12 -2.81 -22.42 0.17
N LEU A 13 -3.87 -22.74 -0.57
CA LEU A 13 -5.24 -22.87 -0.06
C LEU A 13 -5.34 -23.86 1.11
N SER A 14 -4.38 -24.78 1.25
CA SER A 14 -4.24 -25.66 2.42
C SER A 14 -4.06 -24.91 3.75
N HIS A 15 -3.60 -23.65 3.71
CA HIS A 15 -3.40 -22.75 4.85
C HIS A 15 -4.46 -21.62 4.92
N GLY A 16 -5.48 -21.67 4.06
CA GLY A 16 -6.51 -20.63 3.89
C GLY A 16 -6.16 -19.66 2.76
N TRP A 17 -7.17 -19.21 2.01
CA TRP A 17 -7.04 -18.04 1.13
C TRP A 17 -6.50 -16.89 2.01
N ARG A 18 -5.47 -16.16 1.57
CA ARG A 18 -5.04 -14.90 2.21
C ARG A 18 -4.88 -13.87 1.11
N PRO A 19 -5.97 -13.34 0.55
CA PRO A 19 -5.90 -12.20 -0.35
C PRO A 19 -5.66 -10.96 0.53
N GLY A 20 -4.48 -10.38 0.43
CA GLY A 20 -4.24 -9.03 0.93
C GLY A 20 -3.29 -8.96 2.12
N ASN A 21 -2.27 -8.14 1.93
CA ASN A 21 -1.67 -7.17 2.85
C ASN A 21 -1.18 -7.60 4.25
N ASN A 22 -1.32 -8.86 4.65
CA ASN A 22 -0.90 -9.34 5.98
C ASN A 22 0.51 -9.94 5.99
N ALA A 23 1.20 -9.94 4.85
CA ALA A 23 2.61 -10.25 4.71
C ALA A 23 3.26 -9.16 3.87
N GLY A 24 4.52 -8.82 4.14
CA GLY A 24 5.22 -7.74 3.45
C GLY A 24 5.55 -8.01 1.98
N GLY A 25 5.05 -9.08 1.36
CA GLY A 25 5.43 -9.54 0.02
C GLY A 25 6.50 -10.65 0.04
N ALA A 26 6.95 -11.10 -1.13
CA ALA A 26 7.96 -12.16 -1.22
C ALA A 26 9.36 -11.67 -0.77
N THR A 27 9.99 -12.36 0.17
CA THR A 27 11.28 -11.89 0.73
C THR A 27 12.41 -11.84 -0.30
N LEU A 28 12.42 -12.73 -1.29
CA LEU A 28 13.51 -12.81 -2.27
C LEU A 28 13.65 -11.52 -3.09
N PHE A 29 12.55 -10.92 -3.58
CA PHE A 29 12.64 -9.68 -4.34
C PHE A 29 13.20 -8.54 -3.47
N LYS A 30 12.77 -8.46 -2.20
CA LYS A 30 13.28 -7.47 -1.25
C LYS A 30 14.76 -7.67 -1.00
N ALA A 31 15.19 -8.91 -0.82
CA ALA A 31 16.59 -9.26 -0.58
C ALA A 31 17.49 -8.92 -1.77
N LEU A 32 17.03 -9.17 -2.99
CA LEU A 32 17.79 -8.87 -4.21
C LEU A 32 17.72 -7.39 -4.60
N GLY A 33 16.60 -6.72 -4.33
CA GLY A 33 16.36 -5.32 -4.67
C GLY A 33 16.82 -4.33 -3.61
N HIS A 34 17.26 -4.78 -2.42
CA HIS A 34 17.63 -3.89 -1.33
C HIS A 34 18.83 -3.00 -1.71
N PRO A 35 18.80 -1.67 -1.47
CA PRO A 35 19.87 -0.75 -1.86
C PRO A 35 21.29 -1.16 -1.42
N LEU A 36 21.46 -1.70 -0.21
CA LEU A 36 22.75 -2.23 0.27
C LEU A 36 23.22 -3.55 -0.37
N THR A 37 22.32 -4.33 -0.96
CA THR A 37 22.64 -5.62 -1.60
C THR A 37 22.93 -5.44 -3.08
N ALA A 38 22.25 -4.49 -3.74
CA ALA A 38 22.33 -4.26 -5.17
C ALA A 38 23.74 -4.00 -5.70
N PRO A 39 24.55 -3.09 -5.11
CA PRO A 39 25.93 -2.90 -5.52
C PRO A 39 26.77 -4.18 -5.42
N LYS A 40 26.52 -5.01 -4.39
CA LYS A 40 27.22 -6.29 -4.21
C LYS A 40 26.82 -7.31 -5.28
N GLY A 41 25.54 -7.37 -5.65
CA GLY A 41 25.06 -8.19 -6.75
C GLY A 41 25.68 -7.83 -8.09
N HIS A 42 25.74 -6.53 -8.42
CA HIS A 42 26.43 -6.07 -9.63
C HIS A 42 27.93 -6.40 -9.62
N ALA A 43 28.60 -6.23 -8.48
CA ALA A 43 30.01 -6.60 -8.32
C ALA A 43 30.23 -8.10 -8.50
N LEU A 44 29.36 -8.93 -7.91
CA LEU A 44 29.41 -10.39 -8.06
C LEU A 44 29.33 -10.81 -9.54
N ILE A 45 28.39 -10.25 -10.31
CA ILE A 45 28.28 -10.55 -11.75
C ILE A 45 29.52 -10.07 -12.51
N ALA A 46 30.01 -8.86 -12.23
CA ALA A 46 31.19 -8.33 -12.90
C ALA A 46 32.44 -9.18 -12.62
N ASP A 47 32.57 -9.72 -11.41
CA ASP A 47 33.68 -10.59 -11.02
C ASP A 47 33.57 -11.98 -11.66
N LEU A 48 32.36 -12.55 -11.71
CA LEU A 48 32.11 -13.82 -12.39
C LEU A 48 32.36 -13.73 -13.89
N ALA A 49 31.95 -12.63 -14.54
CA ALA A 49 32.21 -12.39 -15.95
C ALA A 49 33.72 -12.38 -16.28
N LYS A 50 34.56 -11.86 -15.36
CA LYS A 50 36.02 -11.87 -15.52
C LYS A 50 36.66 -13.24 -15.25
N ALA A 51 36.01 -14.09 -14.45
CA ALA A 51 36.55 -15.38 -14.04
C ALA A 51 36.49 -16.46 -15.15
N GLY A 52 35.75 -16.21 -16.22
CA GLY A 52 35.58 -17.13 -17.37
C GLY A 52 34.26 -17.91 -17.30
N PRO A 53 34.18 -19.13 -17.85
CA PRO A 53 32.93 -19.87 -17.94
C PRO A 53 32.30 -20.14 -16.56
N VAL A 54 31.00 -19.90 -16.43
CA VAL A 54 30.24 -20.00 -15.16
C VAL A 54 29.17 -21.07 -15.25
N ALA A 55 29.19 -22.07 -14.36
CA ALA A 55 28.04 -22.93 -14.14
C ALA A 55 27.04 -22.22 -13.23
N ILE A 56 25.76 -22.19 -13.62
CA ILE A 56 24.70 -21.63 -12.79
C ILE A 56 23.98 -22.80 -12.10
N TYR A 57 24.00 -22.82 -10.78
CA TYR A 57 23.28 -23.78 -9.97
C TYR A 57 22.06 -23.12 -9.34
N ASP A 58 20.87 -23.55 -9.74
CA ASP A 58 19.59 -23.05 -9.24
C ASP A 58 18.84 -24.15 -8.47
N PRO A 59 19.13 -24.34 -7.18
CA PRO A 59 18.49 -25.39 -6.39
C PRO A 59 17.00 -25.14 -6.10
N SER A 60 16.49 -23.93 -6.35
CA SER A 60 15.16 -23.49 -5.89
C SER A 60 14.30 -22.78 -6.93
N GLY A 61 14.71 -22.76 -8.20
CA GLY A 61 13.96 -22.14 -9.29
C GLY A 61 13.95 -20.61 -9.24
N THR A 62 15.01 -19.99 -8.72
CA THR A 62 15.10 -18.55 -8.49
C THR A 62 15.79 -17.78 -9.61
N ILE A 63 16.30 -18.47 -10.64
CA ILE A 63 17.11 -17.87 -11.70
C ILE A 63 16.42 -16.72 -12.43
N GLY A 64 15.11 -16.82 -12.68
CA GLY A 64 14.34 -15.75 -13.32
C GLY A 64 14.34 -14.46 -12.49
N ASN A 65 14.10 -14.58 -11.18
CA ASN A 65 14.14 -13.44 -10.25
C ASN A 65 15.53 -12.80 -10.20
N PHE A 66 16.58 -13.62 -10.10
CA PHE A 66 17.94 -13.11 -10.01
C PHE A 66 18.40 -12.43 -11.31
N HIS A 67 18.13 -13.05 -12.46
CA HIS A 67 18.41 -12.48 -13.79
C HIS A 67 17.68 -11.16 -14.01
N ALA A 68 16.44 -11.05 -13.52
CA ALA A 68 15.66 -9.82 -13.61
C ALA A 68 16.25 -8.66 -12.81
N TYR A 69 17.19 -8.85 -11.89
CA TYR A 69 17.94 -7.77 -11.24
C TYR A 69 19.37 -7.64 -11.77
N TYR A 70 19.99 -8.78 -12.04
CA TYR A 70 21.41 -8.89 -12.36
C TYR A 70 21.55 -9.70 -13.66
N ASP A 71 21.60 -8.98 -14.78
CA ASP A 71 21.62 -9.56 -16.12
C ASP A 71 22.71 -10.63 -16.32
N LEU A 72 22.28 -11.89 -16.20
CA LEU A 72 23.11 -13.08 -16.40
C LEU A 72 23.55 -13.31 -17.86
N SER A 73 22.98 -12.62 -18.86
CA SER A 73 23.42 -12.74 -20.26
C SER A 73 24.85 -12.24 -20.48
N ARG A 74 25.38 -11.50 -19.49
CA ARG A 74 26.75 -11.00 -19.44
C ARG A 74 27.78 -12.08 -19.09
N LEU A 75 27.35 -13.26 -18.66
CA LEU A 75 28.23 -14.37 -18.28
C LEU A 75 28.46 -15.32 -19.46
N ASP A 76 29.66 -15.89 -19.57
CA ASP A 76 29.89 -17.08 -20.40
C ASP A 76 29.30 -18.31 -19.69
N VAL A 77 28.03 -18.63 -19.94
CA VAL A 77 27.34 -19.72 -19.25
C VAL A 77 27.88 -21.07 -19.73
N ALA A 78 28.43 -21.84 -18.78
CA ALA A 78 28.96 -23.18 -19.02
C ALA A 78 27.87 -24.27 -18.93
N GLY A 79 26.76 -23.98 -18.26
CA GLY A 79 25.60 -24.86 -18.12
C GLY A 79 24.63 -24.34 -17.05
N TYR A 80 23.37 -24.76 -17.18
CA TYR A 80 22.30 -24.50 -16.21
C TYR A 80 22.00 -25.80 -15.46
N PHE A 81 22.14 -25.78 -14.13
CA PHE A 81 22.03 -26.95 -13.29
C PHE A 81 20.96 -26.77 -12.21
N VAL A 82 20.14 -27.81 -12.03
CA VAL A 82 19.02 -27.83 -11.07
C VAL A 82 19.15 -29.00 -10.11
N GLN A 83 18.49 -28.88 -8.95
CA GLN A 83 18.50 -29.92 -7.93
C GLN A 83 17.30 -30.87 -8.02
N ARG A 84 16.13 -30.35 -8.41
CA ARG A 84 14.87 -31.10 -8.49
C ARG A 84 14.71 -31.73 -9.86
N ILE A 85 14.18 -32.95 -9.92
CA ILE A 85 13.90 -33.64 -11.19
C ILE A 85 12.78 -32.92 -11.95
N GLU A 86 11.84 -32.35 -11.20
CA GLU A 86 10.71 -31.57 -11.69
C GLU A 86 11.13 -30.32 -12.46
N ASP A 87 12.38 -29.87 -12.31
CA ASP A 87 12.92 -28.67 -12.97
C ASP A 87 13.74 -29.00 -14.23
N LEU A 88 13.89 -30.27 -14.63
CA LEU A 88 14.75 -30.66 -15.77
C LEU A 88 14.23 -30.22 -17.14
N ASP A 89 12.92 -29.93 -17.26
CA ASP A 89 12.34 -29.39 -18.49
C ASP A 89 12.57 -27.87 -18.63
N ALA A 90 13.20 -27.23 -17.65
CA ALA A 90 13.49 -25.80 -17.70
C ALA A 90 14.62 -25.46 -18.69
N VAL A 91 14.54 -24.27 -19.29
CA VAL A 91 15.56 -23.74 -20.19
C VAL A 91 15.91 -22.33 -19.73
N PHE A 92 17.20 -22.01 -19.71
CA PHE A 92 17.67 -20.67 -19.38
C PHE A 92 18.80 -20.21 -20.31
N LEU A 93 18.62 -19.05 -20.94
CA LEU A 93 19.57 -18.46 -21.91
C LEU A 93 20.08 -19.47 -22.97
N GLY A 94 19.19 -20.35 -23.45
CA GLY A 94 19.51 -21.38 -24.45
C GLY A 94 20.20 -22.64 -23.90
N HIS A 95 20.34 -22.77 -22.58
CA HIS A 95 20.83 -23.98 -21.92
C HIS A 95 19.67 -24.76 -21.29
N ASP A 96 19.54 -26.03 -21.68
CA ASP A 96 18.64 -26.97 -21.00
C ASP A 96 19.13 -27.23 -19.57
N ALA A 97 18.19 -27.33 -18.64
CA ALA A 97 18.48 -27.69 -17.27
C ALA A 97 19.09 -29.10 -17.21
N GLN A 98 20.19 -29.22 -16.47
CA GLN A 98 20.87 -30.48 -16.21
C GLN A 98 20.83 -30.80 -14.71
N PRO A 99 20.82 -32.08 -14.31
CA PRO A 99 20.88 -32.42 -12.90
C PRO A 99 22.24 -31.99 -12.31
N VAL A 100 22.25 -31.56 -11.05
CA VAL A 100 23.44 -31.04 -10.36
C VAL A 100 24.66 -31.98 -10.42
N ASN A 101 24.47 -33.30 -10.51
CA ASN A 101 25.56 -34.27 -10.63
C ASN A 101 26.28 -34.25 -11.99
N ALA A 102 25.68 -33.66 -13.03
CA ALA A 102 26.34 -33.45 -14.32
C ALA A 102 27.37 -32.30 -14.28
N MET A 103 27.25 -31.39 -13.30
CA MET A 103 28.03 -30.15 -13.21
C MET A 103 29.53 -30.40 -13.14
N LYS A 104 29.97 -31.47 -12.48
CA LYS A 104 31.39 -31.84 -12.34
C LYS A 104 32.12 -31.91 -13.68
N ASN A 105 31.43 -32.31 -14.73
CA ASN A 105 32.01 -32.49 -16.07
C ASN A 105 31.88 -31.24 -16.95
N SER A 106 31.38 -30.12 -16.41
CA SER A 106 31.27 -28.86 -17.14
C SER A 106 32.64 -28.17 -17.31
N ARG A 107 32.72 -27.24 -18.27
CA ARG A 107 33.91 -26.39 -18.50
C ARG A 107 34.03 -25.21 -17.53
N ALA A 108 33.23 -25.19 -16.46
CA ALA A 108 33.09 -24.04 -15.59
C ALA A 108 34.35 -23.79 -14.74
N LYS A 109 34.81 -22.54 -14.72
CA LYS A 109 35.86 -22.04 -13.81
C LYS A 109 35.28 -21.45 -12.52
N SER A 110 34.02 -21.05 -12.56
CA SER A 110 33.26 -20.61 -11.40
C SER A 110 31.88 -21.25 -11.38
N VAL A 111 31.31 -21.40 -10.19
CA VAL A 111 29.92 -21.80 -9.99
C VAL A 111 29.20 -20.67 -9.27
N LEU A 112 28.11 -20.17 -9.86
CA LEU A 112 27.16 -19.28 -9.20
C LEU A 112 26.05 -20.13 -8.60
N VAL A 113 25.99 -20.19 -7.28
CA VAL A 113 24.92 -20.86 -6.54
C VAL A 113 23.86 -19.85 -6.17
N LEU A 114 22.66 -20.00 -6.74
CA LEU A 114 21.50 -19.17 -6.46
C LEU A 114 20.80 -19.62 -5.16
N ALA A 115 21.53 -19.55 -4.05
CA ALA A 115 21.01 -19.82 -2.71
C ALA A 115 21.68 -18.93 -1.66
N PHE A 116 20.86 -18.41 -0.74
CA PHE A 116 21.32 -17.86 0.54
C PHE A 116 21.42 -18.98 1.58
N ASP A 117 22.16 -18.74 2.67
CA ASP A 117 22.46 -19.71 3.71
C ASP A 117 23.05 -21.02 3.15
N ALA A 118 23.86 -20.89 2.09
CA ALA A 118 24.27 -22.01 1.27
C ALA A 118 25.14 -23.01 2.04
N GLN A 119 25.81 -22.57 3.10
CA GLN A 119 26.58 -23.43 4.02
C GLN A 119 25.75 -24.55 4.67
N LYS A 120 24.42 -24.41 4.73
CA LYS A 120 23.55 -25.45 5.29
C LYS A 120 23.43 -26.68 4.37
N THR A 121 23.59 -26.51 3.07
CA THR A 121 23.32 -27.55 2.07
C THR A 121 24.53 -27.89 1.21
N LEU A 122 25.31 -26.89 0.80
CA LEU A 122 26.45 -27.06 -0.11
C LEU A 122 27.52 -28.04 0.36
N PRO A 123 27.95 -28.09 1.65
CA PRO A 123 29.03 -28.99 2.07
C PRO A 123 28.78 -30.45 1.69
N SER A 124 27.52 -30.91 1.79
CA SER A 124 27.12 -32.29 1.51
C SER A 124 27.22 -32.67 0.02
N ILE A 125 27.14 -31.70 -0.89
CA ILE A 125 27.12 -31.92 -2.35
C ILE A 125 28.35 -31.31 -3.05
N SER A 126 29.27 -30.68 -2.33
CA SER A 126 30.44 -30.00 -2.90
C SER A 126 31.28 -30.89 -3.83
N HIS A 127 31.33 -32.20 -3.57
CA HIS A 127 32.08 -33.19 -4.37
C HIS A 127 31.56 -33.39 -5.81
N VAL A 128 30.34 -32.91 -6.14
CA VAL A 128 29.77 -32.94 -7.49
C VAL A 128 30.02 -31.67 -8.30
N PHE A 129 30.72 -30.68 -7.73
CA PHE A 129 31.07 -29.44 -8.41
C PHE A 129 32.39 -29.63 -9.19
N PRO A 130 32.69 -28.78 -10.19
CA PRO A 130 33.95 -28.88 -10.94
C PRO A 130 35.16 -28.67 -10.02
N ASP A 131 36.18 -29.51 -10.17
CA ASP A 131 37.38 -29.46 -9.34
C ASP A 131 38.11 -28.12 -9.53
N GLY A 132 38.42 -27.42 -8.44
CA GLY A 132 39.13 -26.14 -8.45
C GLY A 132 38.31 -24.93 -8.91
N ALA A 133 37.01 -25.09 -9.20
CA ALA A 133 36.14 -23.96 -9.54
C ALA A 133 35.92 -23.03 -8.33
N ARG A 134 35.89 -21.72 -8.58
CA ARG A 134 35.47 -20.73 -7.58
C ARG A 134 33.98 -20.91 -7.31
N ILE A 135 33.59 -21.12 -6.05
CA ILE A 135 32.19 -21.15 -5.66
C ILE A 135 31.79 -19.77 -5.16
N ALA A 136 30.79 -19.17 -5.79
CA ALA A 136 30.14 -17.95 -5.32
C ALA A 136 28.68 -18.26 -4.99
N THR A 137 28.16 -17.71 -3.89
CA THR A 137 26.79 -17.94 -3.45
C THR A 137 26.09 -16.61 -3.23
N LEU A 138 24.77 -16.62 -3.02
CA LEU A 138 24.06 -15.39 -2.66
C LEU A 138 24.44 -14.90 -1.25
N ASP A 139 25.15 -15.70 -0.43
CA ASP A 139 25.67 -15.22 0.85
C ASP A 139 26.63 -14.03 0.69
N ASP A 140 27.33 -13.94 -0.45
CA ASP A 140 28.28 -12.86 -0.76
C ASP A 140 27.61 -11.48 -0.88
N ILE A 141 26.29 -11.45 -1.11
CA ILE A 141 25.53 -10.21 -1.34
C ILE A 141 24.60 -9.87 -0.16
N ARG A 142 24.68 -10.61 0.95
CA ARG A 142 23.80 -10.41 2.12
C ARG A 142 23.92 -9.01 2.73
N LEU A 143 22.85 -8.64 3.41
CA LEU A 143 22.86 -7.55 4.38
C LEU A 143 23.81 -7.88 5.55
N PRO A 144 24.39 -6.86 6.18
CA PRO A 144 25.13 -7.02 7.43
C PRO A 144 24.32 -7.73 8.52
N ASP A 145 24.97 -8.57 9.31
CA ASP A 145 24.32 -9.37 10.36
C ASP A 145 23.65 -8.54 11.46
N ASP A 146 24.09 -7.31 11.70
CA ASP A 146 23.50 -6.40 12.70
C ASP A 146 22.12 -5.84 12.27
N MET A 147 21.76 -6.00 10.99
CA MET A 147 20.45 -5.63 10.46
C MET A 147 19.44 -6.79 10.50
N LEU A 148 19.89 -8.03 10.73
CA LEU A 148 19.05 -9.21 10.67
C LEU A 148 18.36 -9.50 12.00
N THR A 149 17.04 -9.62 11.97
CA THR A 149 16.22 -10.12 13.08
C THR A 149 16.44 -11.62 13.29
N ASN A 150 16.41 -12.40 12.21
CA ASN A 150 16.66 -13.84 12.19
C ASN A 150 17.92 -14.15 11.38
N LYS A 151 19.06 -14.27 12.07
CA LYS A 151 20.35 -14.62 11.45
C LYS A 151 20.40 -16.06 10.91
N SER A 152 19.53 -16.93 11.42
CA SER A 152 19.52 -18.35 11.05
C SER A 152 18.75 -18.64 9.78
N ASN A 153 17.96 -17.70 9.26
CA ASN A 153 17.24 -17.82 8.00
C ASN A 153 17.28 -16.45 7.33
N TYR A 154 18.16 -16.27 6.35
CA TYR A 154 18.36 -14.96 5.73
C TYR A 154 17.06 -14.43 5.10
N LEU A 155 16.29 -15.28 4.42
CA LEU A 155 15.02 -14.92 3.77
C LEU A 155 13.80 -14.93 4.71
N ASP A 156 14.02 -14.89 6.03
CA ASP A 156 12.94 -14.64 6.98
C ASP A 156 12.29 -13.27 6.71
N PRO A 157 10.95 -13.18 6.60
CA PRO A 157 10.28 -11.90 6.34
C PRO A 157 10.65 -10.78 7.33
N LEU A 158 10.92 -11.11 8.60
CA LEU A 158 11.33 -10.14 9.62
C LEU A 158 12.72 -9.52 9.38
N ASN A 159 13.50 -10.06 8.45
CA ASN A 159 14.76 -9.44 8.00
C ASN A 159 14.56 -8.36 6.93
N PHE A 160 13.34 -8.20 6.40
CA PHE A 160 13.05 -7.33 5.26
C PHE A 160 11.73 -6.57 5.41
N ALA A 161 11.49 -6.01 6.60
CA ALA A 161 10.41 -5.05 6.81
C ALA A 161 10.74 -3.72 6.14
N THR A 162 10.37 -3.61 4.87
CA THR A 162 10.74 -2.51 3.98
C THR A 162 9.50 -1.86 3.39
N ASN A 163 9.58 -0.57 3.06
CA ASN A 163 8.58 0.14 2.27
C ASN A 163 9.21 1.40 1.64
N PHE A 164 8.54 2.00 0.65
CA PHE A 164 8.93 3.28 0.05
C PHE A 164 7.91 4.36 0.39
N ALA A 165 8.36 5.58 0.60
CA ALA A 165 7.51 6.76 0.80
C ALA A 165 7.92 7.89 -0.16
N LEU A 166 6.94 8.53 -0.79
CA LEU A 166 7.16 9.71 -1.63
C LEU A 166 7.52 10.90 -0.73
N MET A 167 8.66 11.52 -0.99
CA MET A 167 9.04 12.77 -0.35
C MET A 167 8.97 13.92 -1.36
N ARG A 168 8.18 14.94 -1.05
CA ARG A 168 8.05 16.19 -1.81
C ARG A 168 8.48 17.33 -0.89
N GLU A 169 9.65 17.90 -1.20
CA GLU A 169 10.21 19.02 -0.45
C GLU A 169 10.49 20.19 -1.38
N LYS A 170 9.81 21.30 -1.12
CA LYS A 170 10.06 22.57 -1.78
C LYS A 170 10.08 23.67 -0.75
N LYS A 171 11.18 24.42 -0.68
CA LYS A 171 11.28 25.61 0.15
C LYS A 171 10.35 26.70 -0.37
N GLY A 172 9.63 27.36 0.52
CA GLY A 172 8.90 28.57 0.15
C GLY A 172 9.87 29.67 -0.27
N ALA A 173 9.66 30.28 -1.44
CA ALA A 173 10.44 31.43 -1.90
C ALA A 173 10.30 32.64 -0.94
N ASN A 174 9.15 32.73 -0.26
CA ASN A 174 8.82 33.76 0.72
C ASN A 174 8.32 33.19 2.06
N GLY A 175 8.57 31.91 2.34
CA GLY A 175 8.04 31.22 3.53
C GLY A 175 6.52 31.01 3.54
N VAL A 176 5.87 31.04 2.38
CA VAL A 176 4.41 30.85 2.23
C VAL A 176 4.00 29.87 1.13
N ASP A 177 4.89 29.48 0.22
CA ASP A 177 4.60 28.57 -0.89
C ASP A 177 5.38 27.24 -0.79
N GLY A 178 6.01 26.98 0.37
CA GLY A 178 6.66 25.71 0.64
C GLY A 178 5.68 24.55 0.63
N ILE A 179 6.16 23.40 0.19
CA ILE A 179 5.45 22.12 0.16
C ILE A 179 6.35 21.08 0.80
N HIS A 180 5.79 20.35 1.75
CA HIS A 180 6.51 19.38 2.55
C HIS A 180 5.72 18.09 2.65
N THR A 181 6.43 17.01 2.97
CA THR A 181 5.85 15.71 3.26
C THR A 181 6.35 15.17 4.58
N ARG A 182 5.49 14.43 5.28
CA ARG A 182 5.83 13.81 6.56
C ARG A 182 5.36 12.37 6.58
N VAL A 183 6.29 11.45 6.81
CA VAL A 183 5.99 10.06 7.13
C VAL A 183 5.79 9.96 8.64
N ALA A 184 4.69 9.40 9.09
CA ALA A 184 4.39 9.23 10.51
C ALA A 184 3.91 7.81 10.82
N SER A 185 4.41 7.24 11.92
CA SER A 185 4.06 5.90 12.39
C SER A 185 4.34 5.78 13.90
N ALA A 186 4.36 4.56 14.44
CA ALA A 186 4.68 4.30 15.84
C ALA A 186 5.57 3.05 15.99
N ASN A 187 6.32 2.97 17.09
CA ASN A 187 7.13 1.79 17.42
C ASN A 187 6.26 0.64 17.96
N TYR A 188 5.39 0.10 17.12
CA TYR A 188 4.57 -1.06 17.45
C TYR A 188 5.39 -2.35 17.56
N TRP A 189 6.57 -2.43 16.94
CA TRP A 189 7.48 -3.57 17.10
C TRP A 189 7.97 -3.72 18.54
N GLY A 190 8.22 -2.61 19.23
CA GLY A 190 8.55 -2.61 20.66
C GLY A 190 7.47 -3.25 21.53
N LEU A 191 6.18 -3.11 21.14
CA LEU A 191 5.07 -3.76 21.84
C LEU A 191 5.06 -5.30 21.66
N HIS A 192 5.73 -5.80 20.61
CA HIS A 192 6.00 -7.22 20.40
C HIS A 192 7.32 -7.69 21.04
N GLY A 193 7.96 -6.85 21.86
CA GLY A 193 9.20 -7.16 22.56
C GLY A 193 10.44 -7.11 21.67
N ALA A 194 10.41 -6.33 20.58
CA ALA A 194 11.63 -6.00 19.83
C ALA A 194 12.63 -5.28 20.73
N ASP A 195 13.91 -5.64 20.61
CA ASP A 195 14.99 -5.05 21.41
C ASP A 195 15.77 -4.07 20.54
N ASN A 196 15.79 -2.79 20.95
CA ASN A 196 16.42 -1.68 20.23
C ASN A 196 16.12 -1.64 18.72
N PRO A 197 14.83 -1.64 18.32
CA PRO A 197 14.48 -1.54 16.91
C PRO A 197 14.89 -0.17 16.35
N GLU A 198 15.20 -0.13 15.06
CA GLU A 198 15.77 1.02 14.37
C GLU A 198 15.28 1.04 12.92
N LEU A 199 15.33 2.20 12.29
CA LEU A 199 15.13 2.33 10.85
C LEU A 199 16.47 2.56 10.18
N TRP A 200 16.77 1.79 9.14
CA TRP A 200 17.74 2.18 8.11
C TRP A 200 16.99 2.89 6.99
N LEU A 201 17.47 4.08 6.62
CA LEU A 201 16.78 5.03 5.77
C LEU A 201 17.69 5.48 4.65
N CYS A 202 17.18 5.49 3.42
CA CYS A 202 17.91 5.96 2.25
C CYS A 202 16.98 6.78 1.35
N LEU A 203 17.31 8.06 1.15
CA LEU A 203 16.55 8.98 0.29
C LEU A 203 17.20 9.03 -1.09
N PHE A 204 16.43 8.68 -2.11
CA PHE A 204 16.80 8.81 -3.52
C PHE A 204 16.14 10.01 -4.17
N GLY A 205 16.87 10.70 -5.04
CA GLY A 205 16.38 11.83 -5.84
C GLY A 205 15.67 11.40 -7.12
N GLU A 206 15.33 12.39 -7.95
CA GLU A 206 14.62 12.16 -9.22
C GLU A 206 15.44 11.32 -10.22
N LYS A 207 16.78 11.39 -10.16
CA LYS A 207 17.67 10.66 -11.06
C LYS A 207 18.18 9.34 -10.45
N GLY A 208 17.65 8.93 -9.29
CA GLY A 208 18.08 7.72 -8.60
C GLY A 208 19.36 7.87 -7.79
N GLU A 209 19.89 9.08 -7.70
CA GLU A 209 21.02 9.41 -6.86
C GLU A 209 20.65 9.31 -5.38
N GLN A 210 21.54 8.76 -4.57
CA GLN A 210 21.39 8.76 -3.12
C GLN A 210 21.67 10.18 -2.59
N LEU A 211 20.63 10.84 -2.08
CA LEU A 211 20.71 12.18 -1.49
C LEU A 211 21.15 12.12 -0.02
N ALA A 212 20.65 11.13 0.73
CA ALA A 212 21.00 10.93 2.13
C ALA A 212 20.81 9.47 2.55
N GLU A 213 21.59 9.02 3.52
CA GLU A 213 21.44 7.72 4.19
C GLU A 213 21.73 7.88 5.68
N TRP A 214 20.90 7.29 6.53
CA TRP A 214 21.12 7.30 7.97
C TRP A 214 20.40 6.14 8.68
N ARG A 215 20.72 5.98 9.97
CA ARG A 215 19.99 5.11 10.89
C ARG A 215 19.25 5.96 11.91
N GLU A 216 18.02 5.59 12.23
CA GLU A 216 17.14 6.30 13.16
C GLU A 216 16.65 5.33 14.24
N THR A 217 17.11 5.53 15.47
CA THR A 217 16.68 4.73 16.62
C THR A 217 15.20 4.99 16.87
N LEU A 218 14.39 3.92 16.97
CA LEU A 218 12.99 4.10 17.29
C LEU A 218 12.80 4.49 18.76
N PRO A 219 11.77 5.30 19.08
CA PRO A 219 11.47 5.69 20.45
C PRO A 219 11.01 4.49 21.30
N CYS A 220 10.60 4.71 22.56
CA CYS A 220 10.11 3.62 23.41
C CYS A 220 8.93 2.86 22.79
N ALA A 221 8.68 1.64 23.28
CA ALA A 221 7.63 0.78 22.74
C ALA A 221 6.27 1.49 22.72
N GLY A 222 5.62 1.49 21.55
CA GLY A 222 4.34 2.16 21.32
C GLY A 222 4.42 3.67 21.09
N ALA A 223 5.57 4.33 21.28
CA ALA A 223 5.69 5.75 21.02
C ALA A 223 5.63 6.07 19.51
N PRO A 224 4.99 7.19 19.11
CA PRO A 224 4.94 7.65 17.74
C PRO A 224 6.29 8.21 17.29
N PHE A 225 6.54 8.20 15.98
CA PHE A 225 7.69 8.85 15.35
C PHE A 225 7.31 9.44 14.00
N ALA A 226 8.10 10.40 13.52
CA ALA A 226 7.91 11.01 12.21
C ALA A 226 9.25 11.27 11.51
N ILE A 227 9.22 11.27 10.18
CA ILE A 227 10.32 11.69 9.30
C ILE A 227 9.75 12.81 8.41
N ASP A 228 10.21 14.02 8.65
CA ASP A 228 9.74 15.22 7.95
C ASP A 228 10.73 15.64 6.86
N SER A 229 10.24 15.89 5.65
CA SER A 229 11.09 16.23 4.51
C SER A 229 11.84 17.55 4.68
N ALA A 230 11.27 18.52 5.41
CA ALA A 230 11.94 19.79 5.70
C ALA A 230 13.07 19.59 6.72
N GLU A 231 12.86 18.73 7.72
CA GLU A 231 13.91 18.35 8.68
C GLU A 231 15.03 17.58 7.98
N VAL A 232 14.70 16.63 7.10
CA VAL A 232 15.68 15.88 6.30
C VAL A 232 16.50 16.83 5.43
N ARG A 233 15.85 17.76 4.71
CA ARG A 233 16.54 18.79 3.93
C ARG A 233 17.53 19.56 4.77
N ASN A 234 17.10 20.05 5.93
CA ASN A 234 17.95 20.85 6.82
C ASN A 234 19.09 20.03 7.42
N ARG A 235 18.81 18.79 7.88
CA ARG A 235 19.79 17.87 8.49
C ARG A 235 20.94 17.54 7.55
N PHE A 236 20.65 17.36 6.26
CA PHE A 236 21.64 16.95 5.25
C PHE A 236 22.08 18.09 4.31
N GLY A 237 21.57 19.31 4.51
CA GLY A 237 21.93 20.46 3.68
C GLY A 237 21.53 20.31 2.21
N LEU A 238 20.36 19.72 1.94
CA LEU A 238 19.86 19.46 0.59
C LEU A 238 19.15 20.70 0.01
N ASP A 239 19.09 20.78 -1.32
CA ASP A 239 18.18 21.68 -2.04
C ASP A 239 16.75 21.11 -2.04
N ASP A 240 15.84 21.73 -2.80
CA ASP A 240 14.51 21.17 -3.08
C ASP A 240 14.65 19.79 -3.76
N PHE A 241 13.78 18.85 -3.38
CA PHE A 241 13.79 17.51 -3.96
C PHE A 241 12.38 16.92 -4.09
N THR A 242 12.21 16.11 -5.12
CA THR A 242 11.16 15.09 -5.17
C THR A 242 11.85 13.74 -5.23
N GLY A 243 11.53 12.86 -4.30
CA GLY A 243 12.32 11.66 -4.10
C GLY A 243 11.57 10.51 -3.44
N SER A 244 12.28 9.39 -3.33
CA SER A 244 11.78 8.16 -2.75
C SER A 244 12.59 7.84 -1.49
N LEU A 245 11.94 7.85 -0.33
CA LEU A 245 12.54 7.37 0.90
C LEU A 245 12.32 5.86 1.00
N PHE A 246 13.41 5.10 0.88
CA PHE A 246 13.43 3.69 1.26
C PHE A 246 13.54 3.56 2.77
N ILE A 247 12.61 2.83 3.37
CA ILE A 247 12.53 2.58 4.82
C ILE A 247 12.75 1.10 5.05
N HIS A 248 13.69 0.74 5.93
CA HIS A 248 13.89 -0.62 6.42
C HIS A 248 13.88 -0.63 7.95
N ALA A 249 12.86 -1.21 8.56
CA ALA A 249 12.82 -1.44 10.01
C ALA A 249 13.63 -2.71 10.36
N VAL A 250 14.67 -2.54 11.17
CA VAL A 250 15.62 -3.60 11.56
C VAL A 250 15.47 -3.97 13.03
N ARG A 251 15.86 -5.21 13.39
CA ARG A 251 15.77 -5.76 14.75
C ARG A 251 14.34 -5.73 15.32
N ILE A 252 13.38 -5.97 14.45
CA ILE A 252 11.94 -5.88 14.76
C ILE A 252 11.36 -7.22 15.24
N LYS A 253 10.12 -7.21 15.74
CA LYS A 253 9.34 -8.41 16.10
C LYS A 253 7.85 -8.22 15.80
N GLY A 254 7.12 -9.32 15.66
CA GLY A 254 5.67 -9.31 15.48
C GLY A 254 5.25 -9.35 14.02
N HIS A 255 5.58 -8.33 13.23
CA HIS A 255 5.23 -8.28 11.80
C HIS A 255 6.25 -7.55 10.94
N ASP A 256 6.30 -7.95 9.66
CA ASP A 256 7.24 -7.53 8.62
C ASP A 256 6.71 -6.40 7.71
N VAL A 257 5.57 -5.81 8.06
CA VAL A 257 4.93 -4.74 7.30
C VAL A 257 5.24 -3.40 7.95
N VAL A 258 5.82 -2.46 7.20
CA VAL A 258 6.01 -1.06 7.61
C VAL A 258 4.75 -0.27 7.22
N LYS A 259 3.93 0.03 8.23
CA LYS A 259 2.69 0.82 8.08
C LYS A 259 2.99 2.28 8.43
N TYR A 260 2.54 3.21 7.61
CA TYR A 260 2.73 4.65 7.87
C TYR A 260 1.59 5.50 7.31
N ALA A 261 1.42 6.70 7.85
CA ALA A 261 0.68 7.78 7.22
C ALA A 261 1.68 8.72 6.53
N LEU A 262 1.36 9.15 5.30
CA LEU A 262 2.08 10.17 4.55
C LEU A 262 1.19 11.39 4.42
N ASP A 263 1.65 12.47 5.05
CA ASP A 263 1.07 13.78 4.94
C ASP A 263 1.79 14.57 3.85
N MET A 264 1.03 15.40 3.13
CA MET A 264 1.52 16.59 2.46
C MET A 264 0.99 17.78 3.23
N TYR A 265 1.83 18.76 3.50
CA TYR A 265 1.40 20.04 4.07
C TYR A 265 2.13 21.20 3.39
N GLY A 266 1.49 22.36 3.36
CA GLY A 266 2.07 23.57 2.78
C GLY A 266 2.05 24.72 3.77
N GLU A 267 3.02 25.63 3.67
CA GLU A 267 3.17 26.77 4.58
C GLU A 267 1.93 27.69 4.57
N ASN A 268 1.28 27.86 3.41
CA ASN A 268 0.02 28.61 3.30
C ASN A 268 -1.22 27.83 3.77
N GLY A 269 -1.10 26.55 4.12
CA GLY A 269 -2.20 25.68 4.53
C GLY A 269 -3.16 25.24 3.41
N LEU A 270 -2.84 25.47 2.13
CA LEU A 270 -3.65 25.00 0.99
C LEU A 270 -3.28 23.59 0.53
N ALA A 271 -2.14 23.06 0.97
CA ALA A 271 -1.78 21.66 0.79
C ALA A 271 -2.05 20.90 2.10
N LEU A 272 -2.86 19.85 2.02
CA LEU A 272 -3.14 18.95 3.15
C LEU A 272 -3.52 17.57 2.63
N SER A 273 -2.85 16.53 3.09
CA SER A 273 -3.24 15.13 2.88
C SER A 273 -2.89 14.28 4.11
N CYS A 274 -3.51 13.10 4.22
CA CYS A 274 -3.27 12.12 5.28
C CYS A 274 -3.46 10.70 4.74
N SER A 275 -2.69 10.36 3.71
CA SER A 275 -2.81 9.08 3.02
C SER A 275 -2.07 7.97 3.78
N HIS A 276 -2.61 6.76 3.86
CA HIS A 276 -1.98 5.66 4.60
C HIS A 276 -1.35 4.65 3.63
N ASP A 277 -0.29 3.97 4.07
CA ASP A 277 0.32 2.88 3.32
C ASP A 277 0.76 1.71 4.21
N ALA A 278 0.71 0.53 3.59
CA ALA A 278 1.21 -0.73 4.10
C ALA A 278 1.68 -1.66 2.96
N ASN A 279 1.49 -1.27 1.70
CA ASN A 279 1.83 -2.09 0.54
C ASN A 279 3.28 -1.81 0.12
N ALA A 280 4.14 -2.81 0.31
CA ALA A 280 5.56 -2.75 0.00
C ALA A 280 5.96 -3.63 -1.20
N TRP A 281 5.01 -4.08 -2.02
CA TRP A 281 5.32 -4.95 -3.17
C TRP A 281 4.85 -4.32 -4.50
N PRO A 282 5.67 -4.43 -5.56
CA PRO A 282 5.28 -4.01 -6.90
C PRO A 282 4.19 -4.91 -7.51
N ALA A 283 3.38 -4.32 -8.38
CA ALA A 283 2.32 -5.00 -9.12
C ALA A 283 2.42 -4.75 -10.63
N ASP A 284 1.74 -5.60 -11.41
CA ASP A 284 1.62 -5.43 -12.86
C ASP A 284 0.83 -4.17 -13.22
N TYR A 285 -0.23 -3.90 -12.46
CA TYR A 285 -1.20 -2.84 -12.71
C TYR A 285 -1.66 -2.18 -11.42
N TYR A 286 -1.99 -0.90 -11.52
CA TYR A 286 -2.69 -0.14 -10.49
C TYR A 286 -3.91 0.56 -11.08
N ALA A 287 -4.91 0.82 -10.25
CA ALA A 287 -6.16 1.46 -10.64
C ALA A 287 -6.71 2.33 -9.50
N GLY A 288 -7.83 3.02 -9.74
CA GLY A 288 -8.43 3.91 -8.73
C GLY A 288 -7.81 5.30 -8.68
N MET A 289 -7.12 5.72 -9.74
CA MET A 289 -6.74 7.12 -9.94
C MET A 289 -7.83 7.81 -10.77
N PRO A 290 -8.40 8.93 -10.31
CA PRO A 290 -9.39 9.67 -11.08
C PRO A 290 -8.72 10.59 -12.10
N ALA A 291 -9.41 10.87 -13.20
CA ALA A 291 -9.12 12.03 -14.02
C ALA A 291 -9.49 13.32 -13.27
N GLY A 292 -8.79 14.41 -13.57
CA GLY A 292 -9.05 15.72 -12.98
C GLY A 292 -10.32 16.38 -13.54
N ASP A 293 -10.90 17.29 -12.76
CA ASP A 293 -11.81 18.31 -13.29
C ASP A 293 -11.08 19.32 -14.19
N ALA A 294 -11.85 20.18 -14.88
CA ALA A 294 -11.30 21.20 -15.79
C ALA A 294 -10.33 22.18 -15.12
N ASP A 295 -10.46 22.41 -13.80
CA ASP A 295 -9.60 23.28 -13.00
C ASP A 295 -8.54 22.49 -12.20
N GLU A 296 -8.40 21.19 -12.44
CA GLU A 296 -7.45 20.30 -11.77
C GLU A 296 -6.34 19.83 -12.71
N ARG A 297 -5.14 19.68 -12.13
CA ARG A 297 -4.02 18.97 -12.75
C ARG A 297 -3.64 17.78 -11.90
N VAL A 298 -3.55 16.61 -12.52
CA VAL A 298 -3.19 15.35 -11.86
C VAL A 298 -1.78 14.95 -12.29
N THR A 299 -0.89 14.73 -11.32
CA THR A 299 0.48 14.23 -11.58
C THR A 299 0.66 12.90 -10.89
N LEU A 300 0.93 11.84 -11.66
CA LEU A 300 1.32 10.53 -11.14
C LEU A 300 2.81 10.54 -10.77
N PHE A 301 3.14 10.18 -9.53
CA PHE A 301 4.50 9.94 -9.09
C PHE A 301 4.82 8.45 -9.16
N VAL A 302 5.77 8.12 -10.03
CA VAL A 302 6.38 6.79 -10.15
C VAL A 302 7.69 6.79 -9.38
N GLN A 303 7.79 5.90 -8.38
CA GLN A 303 9.00 5.68 -7.59
C GLN A 303 9.58 4.32 -7.98
N ASN A 304 10.56 4.31 -8.89
CA ASN A 304 11.21 3.05 -9.26
C ASN A 304 11.71 2.37 -7.99
N SER A 305 11.25 1.14 -7.75
CA SER A 305 11.50 0.45 -6.48
C SER A 305 12.68 -0.52 -6.57
N HIS A 306 13.42 -0.49 -7.69
CA HIS A 306 14.44 -1.47 -8.01
C HIS A 306 15.79 -0.83 -8.35
N PRO A 307 16.90 -1.58 -8.19
CA PRO A 307 18.25 -1.17 -8.56
C PRO A 307 18.52 -1.23 -10.07
N MET A 308 17.48 -1.20 -10.90
CA MET A 308 17.59 -1.22 -12.35
C MET A 308 16.63 -0.22 -12.98
N PRO A 309 16.94 0.29 -14.19
CA PRO A 309 16.05 1.25 -14.84
C PRO A 309 14.71 0.61 -15.21
N ILE A 310 13.66 1.42 -15.18
CA ILE A 310 12.41 1.14 -15.87
C ILE A 310 12.61 1.54 -17.33
N PRO A 311 12.59 0.60 -18.29
CA PRO A 311 12.83 0.92 -19.69
C PRO A 311 11.79 1.89 -20.27
N PRO A 312 12.15 2.66 -21.31
CA PRO A 312 11.20 3.40 -22.14
C PRO A 312 9.95 2.59 -22.50
N ARG A 313 8.79 3.26 -22.58
CA ARG A 313 7.51 2.66 -23.00
C ARG A 313 7.10 1.43 -22.19
N THR A 314 7.38 1.45 -20.89
CA THR A 314 6.99 0.39 -19.95
C THR A 314 5.91 0.83 -18.97
N VAL A 315 5.97 2.10 -18.53
CA VAL A 315 4.88 2.71 -17.77
C VAL A 315 3.86 3.28 -18.74
N GLY A 316 2.58 3.02 -18.52
CA GLY A 316 1.52 3.53 -19.38
C GLY A 316 0.26 3.86 -18.60
N LEU A 317 -0.59 4.70 -19.18
CA LEU A 317 -1.89 5.08 -18.67
C LEU A 317 -2.98 4.78 -19.70
N ASN A 318 -4.14 4.36 -19.23
CA ASN A 318 -5.33 4.24 -20.06
C ASN A 318 -6.59 4.55 -19.25
N ILE A 319 -7.66 4.95 -19.94
CA ILE A 319 -8.98 5.00 -19.33
C ILE A 319 -9.40 3.58 -18.95
N MET A 320 -9.99 3.41 -17.78
CA MET A 320 -10.51 2.14 -17.26
C MET A 320 -11.28 1.37 -18.34
N GLY A 321 -10.84 0.15 -18.63
CA GLY A 321 -11.48 -0.73 -19.62
C GLY A 321 -11.29 -0.35 -21.09
N ALA A 322 -10.52 0.70 -21.39
CA ALA A 322 -10.03 0.96 -22.75
C ALA A 322 -8.90 -0.02 -23.11
N GLN A 323 -8.73 -0.27 -24.41
CA GLN A 323 -7.67 -1.15 -24.93
C GLN A 323 -6.38 -0.37 -25.25
N ASP A 324 -6.50 0.91 -25.55
CA ASP A 324 -5.37 1.75 -25.95
C ASP A 324 -4.62 2.26 -24.73
N VAL A 325 -3.32 1.96 -24.67
CA VAL A 325 -2.41 2.44 -23.63
C VAL A 325 -1.54 3.56 -24.19
N SER A 326 -1.55 4.71 -23.52
CA SER A 326 -0.61 5.80 -23.75
C SER A 326 0.66 5.55 -22.94
N TRP A 327 1.81 5.47 -23.60
CA TRP A 327 3.07 5.07 -22.99
C TRP A 327 3.92 6.28 -22.60
N TYR A 328 4.53 6.22 -21.41
CA TYR A 328 5.59 7.14 -21.04
C TYR A 328 6.86 6.79 -21.82
N GLU A 329 7.41 7.77 -22.55
CA GLU A 329 8.47 7.52 -23.53
C GLU A 329 9.87 7.38 -22.92
N ASP A 330 10.12 7.98 -21.75
CA ASP A 330 11.47 8.03 -21.18
C ASP A 330 11.76 6.85 -20.24
N GLU A 331 13.06 6.57 -20.09
CA GLU A 331 13.56 5.68 -19.04
C GLU A 331 13.43 6.35 -17.66
N ILE A 332 13.13 5.55 -16.63
CA ILE A 332 13.20 6.00 -15.22
C ILE A 332 14.38 5.27 -14.56
N PRO A 333 15.40 5.99 -14.05
CA PRO A 333 16.62 5.38 -13.54
C PRO A 333 16.38 4.51 -12.29
N PRO A 334 17.32 3.61 -11.92
CA PRO A 334 17.29 2.85 -10.68
C PRO A 334 16.93 3.72 -9.48
N PHE A 335 15.96 3.33 -8.67
CA PHE A 335 15.46 4.10 -7.51
C PHE A 335 14.95 5.54 -7.79
N GLY A 336 14.95 5.98 -9.05
CA GLY A 336 14.55 7.32 -9.44
C GLY A 336 13.06 7.59 -9.25
N THR A 337 12.73 8.85 -9.02
CA THR A 337 11.35 9.33 -8.92
C THR A 337 10.98 10.20 -10.11
N ARG A 338 9.85 9.91 -10.75
CA ARG A 338 9.34 10.67 -11.90
C ARG A 338 7.90 11.11 -11.65
N GLY A 339 7.65 12.42 -11.75
CA GLY A 339 6.31 12.97 -11.87
C GLY A 339 5.87 12.98 -13.34
N ILE A 340 4.73 12.35 -13.64
CA ILE A 340 4.13 12.25 -14.97
C ILE A 340 2.80 13.01 -14.93
N PRO A 341 2.69 14.18 -15.61
CA PRO A 341 1.42 14.87 -15.76
C PRO A 341 0.44 13.99 -16.55
N VAL A 342 -0.73 13.70 -16.00
CA VAL A 342 -1.71 12.81 -16.63
C VAL A 342 -2.16 13.36 -17.98
N GLU A 343 -2.31 14.68 -18.11
CA GLU A 343 -2.72 15.35 -19.35
C GLU A 343 -1.71 15.16 -20.50
N SER A 344 -0.46 14.80 -20.20
CA SER A 344 0.57 14.54 -21.22
C SER A 344 0.36 13.20 -21.94
N LEU A 345 -0.31 12.24 -21.28
CA LEU A 345 -0.60 10.92 -21.83
C LEU A 345 -2.08 10.75 -22.19
N LEU A 346 -2.98 11.40 -21.45
CA LEU A 346 -4.43 11.31 -21.60
C LEU A 346 -5.05 12.73 -21.63
N PRO A 347 -4.83 13.53 -22.69
CA PRO A 347 -5.24 14.94 -22.77
C PRO A 347 -6.77 15.15 -22.79
N HIS A 348 -7.53 14.10 -23.02
CA HIS A 348 -9.00 14.15 -23.08
C HIS A 348 -9.67 13.51 -21.86
N ALA A 349 -8.89 12.91 -20.95
CA ALA A 349 -9.43 12.35 -19.72
C ALA A 349 -9.97 13.47 -18.84
N LYS A 350 -11.18 13.29 -18.32
CA LYS A 350 -11.82 14.25 -17.42
C LYS A 350 -12.67 13.50 -16.41
N TRP A 351 -12.86 14.06 -15.23
CA TRP A 351 -13.83 13.51 -14.28
C TRP A 351 -15.20 13.27 -14.99
N PRO A 352 -15.87 12.11 -14.77
CA PRO A 352 -15.56 11.04 -13.82
C PRO A 352 -14.73 9.86 -14.38
N ASP A 353 -13.97 10.05 -15.45
CA ASP A 353 -13.11 8.99 -15.99
C ASP A 353 -12.16 8.44 -14.91
N GLN A 354 -12.02 7.11 -14.87
CA GLN A 354 -11.08 6.42 -14.01
C GLN A 354 -9.88 5.95 -14.84
N ILE A 355 -8.68 5.97 -14.25
CA ILE A 355 -7.42 5.71 -14.95
C ILE A 355 -6.75 4.45 -14.39
N GLU A 356 -6.28 3.60 -15.30
CA GLU A 356 -5.43 2.45 -15.03
C GLU A 356 -3.96 2.81 -15.30
N VAL A 357 -3.06 2.26 -14.50
CA VAL A 357 -1.61 2.40 -14.61
C VAL A 357 -1.02 1.05 -14.93
N VAL A 358 -0.37 0.94 -16.08
CA VAL A 358 0.48 -0.19 -16.44
C VAL A 358 1.85 0.02 -15.80
N ALA A 359 2.25 -0.89 -14.92
CA ALA A 359 3.43 -0.73 -14.05
C ALA A 359 4.51 -1.81 -14.26
N GLY A 360 4.14 -3.00 -14.73
CA GLY A 360 5.08 -4.07 -15.08
C GLY A 360 5.94 -4.57 -13.91
N ARG A 361 5.47 -4.43 -12.66
CA ARG A 361 6.17 -4.77 -11.40
C ARG A 361 7.43 -3.95 -11.11
N TYR A 362 7.57 -2.75 -11.68
CA TYR A 362 8.75 -1.92 -11.47
C TYR A 362 8.72 -1.05 -10.20
N PHE A 363 7.53 -0.75 -9.67
CA PHE A 363 7.39 0.15 -8.54
C PHE A 363 6.29 -0.35 -7.61
N VAL A 364 6.46 -0.10 -6.30
CA VAL A 364 5.39 -0.24 -5.31
C VAL A 364 4.31 0.82 -5.53
N ARG A 365 3.22 0.73 -4.77
CA ARG A 365 2.01 1.54 -4.94
C ARG A 365 2.29 3.03 -5.25
N PRO A 366 1.95 3.51 -6.47
CA PRO A 366 2.26 4.87 -6.86
C PRO A 366 1.27 5.85 -6.22
N ARG A 367 1.71 7.10 -6.12
CA ARG A 367 0.93 8.21 -5.57
C ARG A 367 0.62 9.21 -6.64
N TYR A 368 -0.48 9.92 -6.51
CA TYR A 368 -0.80 11.02 -7.42
C TYR A 368 -1.09 12.29 -6.62
N GLU A 369 -0.62 13.41 -7.13
CA GLU A 369 -0.93 14.75 -6.61
C GLU A 369 -1.98 15.40 -7.50
N VAL A 370 -2.99 15.99 -6.88
CA VAL A 370 -3.96 16.85 -7.58
C VAL A 370 -3.77 18.28 -7.11
N LYS A 371 -3.55 19.18 -8.07
CA LYS A 371 -3.47 20.63 -7.84
C LYS A 371 -4.65 21.31 -8.53
N ARG A 372 -5.43 22.10 -7.77
CA ARG A 372 -6.45 23.00 -8.33
C ARG A 372 -5.85 24.34 -8.75
N GLU A 373 -6.50 25.03 -9.68
CA GLU A 373 -6.15 26.42 -10.06
C GLU A 373 -6.14 27.37 -8.85
N GLY A 374 -7.04 27.17 -7.88
CA GLY A 374 -7.09 27.90 -6.61
C GLY A 374 -5.91 27.64 -5.65
N GLY A 375 -5.00 26.74 -6.01
CA GLY A 375 -3.79 26.44 -5.24
C GLY A 375 -3.93 25.30 -4.24
N GLN A 376 -5.15 24.80 -3.99
CA GLN A 376 -5.39 23.62 -3.15
C GLN A 376 -4.66 22.40 -3.73
N ARG A 377 -4.01 21.65 -2.84
CA ARG A 377 -3.27 20.44 -3.19
C ARG A 377 -3.58 19.29 -2.26
N ARG A 378 -3.56 18.09 -2.83
CA ARG A 378 -3.73 16.81 -2.11
C ARG A 378 -2.88 15.74 -2.77
N ILE A 379 -2.44 14.77 -1.97
CA ILE A 379 -1.91 13.49 -2.46
C ILE A 379 -2.87 12.38 -2.06
N ALA A 380 -3.08 11.45 -2.99
CA ALA A 380 -3.70 10.16 -2.76
C ALA A 380 -2.87 9.06 -3.47
N HIS A 381 -3.34 7.81 -3.44
CA HIS A 381 -2.63 6.68 -4.04
C HIS A 381 -3.54 5.86 -4.95
N ALA A 382 -2.98 5.28 -6.00
CA ALA A 382 -3.66 4.22 -6.74
C ALA A 382 -3.62 2.92 -5.90
N ASN A 383 -4.46 1.95 -6.20
CA ASN A 383 -4.46 0.63 -5.55
C ASN A 383 -4.07 -0.48 -6.50
N VAL A 384 -3.62 -1.61 -5.95
CA VAL A 384 -3.23 -2.78 -6.76
C VAL A 384 -4.45 -3.32 -7.48
N GLU A 385 -4.33 -3.39 -8.80
CA GLU A 385 -5.30 -4.07 -9.64
C GLU A 385 -4.91 -5.54 -9.76
N ARG A 386 -5.88 -6.44 -9.56
CA ARG A 386 -5.62 -7.88 -9.46
C ARG A 386 -5.67 -8.56 -10.82
N THR A 387 -4.65 -9.36 -11.11
CA THR A 387 -4.55 -10.19 -12.33
C THR A 387 -4.85 -11.67 -12.06
N ASP A 388 -4.84 -12.06 -10.79
CA ASP A 388 -4.99 -13.44 -10.32
C ASP A 388 -6.41 -13.77 -9.87
N LEU A 389 -7.27 -12.77 -9.67
CA LEU A 389 -8.67 -12.98 -9.32
C LEU A 389 -9.49 -13.36 -10.55
N LYS A 390 -10.41 -14.31 -10.35
CA LYS A 390 -11.35 -14.79 -11.37
C LYS A 390 -12.78 -14.63 -10.87
N PRO A 391 -13.76 -14.46 -11.78
CA PRO A 391 -15.18 -14.60 -11.45
C PRO A 391 -15.47 -15.84 -10.61
N ASN A 392 -16.30 -15.67 -9.59
CA ASN A 392 -16.61 -16.70 -8.63
C ASN A 392 -18.14 -16.85 -8.53
N PRO A 393 -18.72 -17.85 -9.20
CA PRO A 393 -20.17 -18.01 -9.29
C PRO A 393 -20.84 -18.33 -7.95
N GLU A 394 -20.06 -18.72 -6.93
CA GLU A 394 -20.61 -18.97 -5.59
C GLU A 394 -20.97 -17.67 -4.87
N ILE A 395 -20.42 -16.51 -5.26
CA ILE A 395 -20.72 -15.21 -4.62
C ILE A 395 -22.21 -14.88 -4.71
N ALA A 396 -22.84 -15.13 -5.86
CA ALA A 396 -24.27 -14.90 -6.06
C ALA A 396 -25.16 -15.76 -5.14
N LYS A 397 -24.62 -16.84 -4.56
CA LYS A 397 -25.35 -17.74 -3.64
C LYS A 397 -25.13 -17.38 -2.17
N LEU A 398 -24.19 -16.49 -1.86
CA LEU A 398 -23.82 -16.17 -0.47
C LEU A 398 -24.94 -15.47 0.29
N GLU A 399 -25.77 -14.67 -0.40
CA GLU A 399 -26.83 -13.88 0.23
C GLU A 399 -27.72 -14.72 1.17
N LYS A 400 -28.06 -15.94 0.74
CA LYS A 400 -28.86 -16.90 1.50
C LYS A 400 -28.29 -17.21 2.89
N HIS A 401 -26.97 -17.19 3.03
CA HIS A 401 -26.27 -17.62 4.25
C HIS A 401 -25.50 -16.50 4.95
N MET A 402 -25.17 -15.43 4.24
CA MET A 402 -24.27 -14.36 4.68
C MET A 402 -24.87 -12.96 4.53
N GLY A 403 -26.17 -12.85 4.25
CA GLY A 403 -26.86 -11.57 4.11
C GLY A 403 -26.22 -10.69 3.03
N LYS A 404 -25.68 -9.54 3.40
CA LYS A 404 -25.06 -8.61 2.45
C LYS A 404 -23.77 -9.15 1.81
N GLY A 405 -23.15 -10.18 2.37
CA GLY A 405 -21.90 -10.75 1.84
C GLY A 405 -20.75 -9.72 1.87
N TYR A 406 -20.16 -9.43 0.70
CA TYR A 406 -19.13 -8.40 0.56
C TYR A 406 -19.72 -7.00 0.64
N ILE A 407 -19.16 -6.16 1.51
CA ILE A 407 -19.56 -4.77 1.72
C ILE A 407 -18.38 -3.87 1.41
N MET A 408 -18.58 -2.87 0.56
CA MET A 408 -17.64 -1.76 0.41
C MET A 408 -18.29 -0.50 1.01
N PRO A 409 -17.86 -0.06 2.21
CA PRO A 409 -18.45 1.10 2.87
C PRO A 409 -17.62 2.38 2.63
N LEU A 410 -18.30 3.49 2.30
CA LEU A 410 -17.70 4.84 2.21
C LEU A 410 -18.52 5.84 3.04
N PRO A 411 -17.89 6.78 3.75
CA PRO A 411 -18.60 7.68 4.65
C PRO A 411 -19.43 8.68 3.85
N ILE A 412 -20.50 9.16 4.46
CA ILE A 412 -21.12 10.44 4.15
C ILE A 412 -20.72 11.33 5.32
N LEU A 413 -19.78 12.25 5.09
CA LEU A 413 -19.35 13.22 6.11
C LEU A 413 -20.49 14.21 6.46
N PRO A 414 -20.39 14.98 7.56
CA PRO A 414 -21.40 15.99 7.91
C PRO A 414 -21.75 16.89 6.74
N ARG A 415 -22.98 16.75 6.25
CA ARG A 415 -23.38 17.32 4.95
C ARG A 415 -23.41 18.83 4.93
N ASP A 416 -23.55 19.49 6.07
CA ASP A 416 -23.49 20.96 6.15
C ASP A 416 -22.09 21.49 5.78
N HIS A 417 -21.06 20.67 5.94
CA HIS A 417 -19.66 21.04 5.70
C HIS A 417 -19.06 20.39 4.46
N PHE A 418 -19.55 19.22 4.06
CA PHE A 418 -18.94 18.42 3.01
C PHE A 418 -19.92 18.02 1.91
N ALA A 419 -19.43 17.97 0.68
CA ALA A 419 -20.06 17.26 -0.43
C ALA A 419 -19.36 15.90 -0.62
N THR A 420 -20.10 14.91 -1.13
CA THR A 420 -19.60 13.54 -1.32
C THR A 420 -20.07 12.99 -2.65
N VAL A 421 -19.12 12.47 -3.43
CA VAL A 421 -19.36 11.75 -4.69
C VAL A 421 -18.56 10.47 -4.66
N MET A 422 -19.16 9.37 -5.12
CA MET A 422 -18.52 8.05 -5.12
C MET A 422 -18.56 7.40 -6.51
N LEU A 423 -17.54 6.63 -6.84
CA LEU A 423 -17.40 5.89 -8.10
C LEU A 423 -17.08 4.42 -7.81
N PRO A 424 -17.97 3.47 -8.14
CA PRO A 424 -17.58 2.07 -8.25
C PRO A 424 -16.36 1.91 -9.15
N THR A 425 -15.37 1.16 -8.68
CA THR A 425 -14.08 1.00 -9.36
C THR A 425 -13.82 -0.47 -9.63
N PRO A 426 -13.77 -0.91 -10.90
CA PRO A 426 -13.31 -2.24 -11.26
C PRO A 426 -11.83 -2.40 -10.87
N MET A 427 -11.49 -3.45 -10.13
CA MET A 427 -10.13 -3.63 -9.57
C MET A 427 -9.53 -5.01 -9.85
N ALA A 428 -10.13 -5.77 -10.76
CA ALA A 428 -9.52 -6.96 -11.35
C ALA A 428 -9.56 -6.90 -12.88
N ARG A 429 -8.52 -7.39 -13.56
CA ARG A 429 -8.42 -7.29 -15.04
C ARG A 429 -9.51 -8.03 -15.80
N ASP A 430 -10.00 -9.13 -15.23
CA ASP A 430 -11.09 -9.93 -15.81
C ASP A 430 -12.49 -9.41 -15.42
N GLU A 431 -12.57 -8.32 -14.66
CA GLU A 431 -13.84 -7.69 -14.28
C GLU A 431 -14.33 -6.78 -15.41
N HIS A 432 -15.16 -7.32 -16.30
CA HIS A 432 -15.72 -6.59 -17.44
C HIS A 432 -16.98 -5.80 -17.11
N GLU A 433 -17.62 -6.10 -15.99
CA GLU A 433 -18.80 -5.43 -15.49
C GLU A 433 -18.91 -5.61 -13.97
N MET A 434 -19.66 -4.73 -13.31
CA MET A 434 -19.94 -4.78 -11.88
C MET A 434 -21.46 -4.77 -11.64
N PRO A 435 -22.06 -5.92 -11.27
CA PRO A 435 -23.48 -5.98 -10.89
C PRO A 435 -23.67 -5.40 -9.49
N LEU A 436 -24.14 -4.15 -9.37
CA LEU A 436 -24.11 -3.42 -8.10
C LEU A 436 -25.43 -2.73 -7.73
N ARG A 437 -25.56 -2.54 -6.42
CA ARG A 437 -26.48 -1.59 -5.80
C ARG A 437 -25.74 -0.79 -4.72
N ALA A 438 -26.25 0.40 -4.42
CA ALA A 438 -25.80 1.23 -3.32
C ALA A 438 -26.92 1.38 -2.28
N GLU A 439 -26.59 1.24 -1.00
CA GLU A 439 -27.48 1.55 0.12
C GLU A 439 -26.99 2.80 0.84
N MET A 440 -27.84 3.81 0.98
CA MET A 440 -27.59 4.98 1.82
C MET A 440 -28.08 4.70 3.24
N ILE A 441 -27.22 4.88 4.23
CA ILE A 441 -27.47 4.49 5.61
C ILE A 441 -27.19 5.69 6.53
N ASP A 442 -28.13 6.00 7.43
CA ASP A 442 -27.95 7.01 8.47
C ASP A 442 -26.99 6.50 9.57
N ALA A 443 -26.36 7.40 10.32
CA ALA A 443 -25.47 7.04 11.43
C ALA A 443 -26.09 6.06 12.45
N THR A 444 -27.42 6.05 12.57
CA THR A 444 -28.18 5.11 13.41
C THR A 444 -28.18 3.65 12.91
N GLY A 445 -27.74 3.40 11.66
CA GLY A 445 -27.80 2.10 10.99
C GLY A 445 -29.09 1.85 10.19
N GLU A 446 -30.00 2.82 10.16
CA GLU A 446 -31.20 2.74 9.33
C GLU A 446 -30.85 2.95 7.84
N ILE A 447 -31.27 2.01 6.99
CA ILE A 447 -31.18 2.17 5.53
C ILE A 447 -32.23 3.20 5.11
N VAL A 448 -31.77 4.35 4.62
CA VAL A 448 -32.61 5.47 4.19
C VAL A 448 -33.08 5.29 2.75
N SER A 449 -32.22 4.80 1.87
CA SER A 449 -32.56 4.49 0.47
C SER A 449 -31.66 3.40 -0.11
N THR A 450 -32.15 2.73 -1.15
CA THR A 450 -31.40 1.76 -1.95
C THR A 450 -31.53 2.13 -3.43
N LYS A 451 -30.39 2.29 -4.10
CA LYS A 451 -30.31 2.58 -5.53
C LYS A 451 -29.69 1.39 -6.26
N PHE A 452 -30.44 0.80 -7.17
CA PHE A 452 -29.91 -0.21 -8.08
C PHE A 452 -29.09 0.47 -9.17
N LEU A 453 -27.83 0.04 -9.35
CA LEU A 453 -26.91 0.61 -10.33
C LEU A 453 -26.79 -0.24 -11.60
N GLY A 454 -27.37 -1.44 -11.61
CA GLY A 454 -27.31 -2.34 -12.75
C GLY A 454 -25.96 -3.06 -12.86
N ARG A 455 -25.70 -3.58 -14.06
CA ARG A 455 -24.42 -4.15 -14.45
C ARG A 455 -23.57 -3.07 -15.10
N ILE A 456 -22.81 -2.34 -14.28
CA ILE A 456 -21.98 -1.24 -14.75
C ILE A 456 -20.85 -1.82 -15.62
N PRO A 457 -20.77 -1.53 -16.93
CA PRO A 457 -19.66 -1.97 -17.76
C PRO A 457 -18.35 -1.38 -17.23
N ARG A 458 -17.24 -2.13 -17.31
CA ARG A 458 -15.92 -1.69 -16.82
C ARG A 458 -15.52 -0.28 -17.29
N ARG A 459 -15.87 0.06 -18.53
CA ARG A 459 -15.52 1.33 -19.17
C ARG A 459 -16.40 2.50 -18.73
N GLU A 460 -17.53 2.23 -18.08
CA GLU A 460 -18.48 3.24 -17.66
C GLU A 460 -18.22 3.65 -16.20
N SER A 461 -17.91 4.92 -15.98
CA SER A 461 -17.88 5.50 -14.64
C SER A 461 -19.26 6.02 -14.27
N VAL A 462 -19.89 5.42 -13.26
CA VAL A 462 -21.20 5.84 -12.76
C VAL A 462 -21.03 6.59 -11.45
N GLU A 463 -21.35 7.88 -11.47
CA GLU A 463 -21.34 8.74 -10.28
C GLU A 463 -22.52 8.45 -9.35
N VAL A 464 -22.19 8.27 -8.07
CA VAL A 464 -23.16 8.33 -6.97
C VAL A 464 -22.91 9.63 -6.22
N ASP A 465 -23.53 10.71 -6.71
CA ASP A 465 -23.58 12.01 -6.03
C ASP A 465 -24.65 11.98 -4.93
N ILE A 466 -24.22 12.15 -3.69
CA ILE A 466 -25.09 12.06 -2.51
C ILE A 466 -26.09 13.21 -2.46
N GLU A 467 -25.69 14.43 -2.82
CA GLU A 467 -26.57 15.58 -2.78
C GLU A 467 -27.65 15.49 -3.88
N ALA A 468 -27.26 15.04 -5.08
CA ALA A 468 -28.20 14.76 -6.16
C ALA A 468 -29.18 13.65 -5.78
N TRP A 469 -28.69 12.51 -5.28
CA TRP A 469 -29.53 11.38 -4.88
C TRP A 469 -30.54 11.76 -3.79
N MET A 470 -30.10 12.49 -2.76
CA MET A 470 -30.99 12.95 -1.70
C MET A 470 -32.05 13.93 -2.19
N LYS A 471 -31.69 14.83 -3.12
CA LYS A 471 -32.64 15.79 -3.70
C LYS A 471 -33.69 15.10 -4.58
N GLU A 472 -33.25 14.18 -5.44
CA GLU A 472 -34.12 13.44 -6.37
C GLU A 472 -35.19 12.62 -5.65
N GLU A 473 -34.81 11.97 -4.55
CA GLU A 473 -35.70 11.12 -3.77
C GLU A 473 -36.29 11.80 -2.52
N ALA A 474 -36.04 13.11 -2.35
CA ALA A 474 -36.48 13.90 -1.19
C ALA A 474 -36.10 13.26 0.18
N LEU A 475 -34.90 12.69 0.25
CA LEU A 475 -34.39 11.95 1.40
C LEU A 475 -33.88 12.88 2.51
N LYS A 476 -33.78 12.33 3.72
CA LYS A 476 -33.13 12.96 4.87
C LYS A 476 -32.21 11.96 5.56
N LEU A 477 -31.08 12.45 6.05
CA LEU A 477 -30.22 11.76 7.00
C LEU A 477 -30.45 12.43 8.35
N PRO A 478 -31.27 11.87 9.26
CA PRO A 478 -31.60 12.49 10.53
C PRO A 478 -30.38 12.90 11.36
N SER A 479 -29.28 12.14 11.26
CA SER A 479 -28.03 12.40 11.98
C SER A 479 -27.14 13.42 11.25
N GLY A 480 -27.49 13.86 10.03
CA GLY A 480 -26.72 14.80 9.21
C GLY A 480 -25.48 14.21 8.53
N TYR A 481 -25.16 12.95 8.84
CA TYR A 481 -24.07 12.15 8.29
C TYR A 481 -24.46 10.66 8.32
N GLY A 482 -23.66 9.82 7.68
CA GLY A 482 -23.94 8.39 7.54
C GLY A 482 -22.88 7.71 6.69
N HIS A 483 -23.26 6.74 5.88
CA HIS A 483 -22.39 6.11 4.89
C HIS A 483 -23.19 5.50 3.74
N VAL A 484 -22.48 5.14 2.67
CA VAL A 484 -22.99 4.30 1.59
C VAL A 484 -22.30 2.95 1.64
N GLU A 485 -23.08 1.88 1.50
CA GLU A 485 -22.58 0.53 1.25
C GLU A 485 -22.82 0.16 -0.21
N PHE A 486 -21.75 -0.14 -0.95
CA PHE A 486 -21.86 -0.79 -2.25
C PHE A 486 -21.83 -2.31 -2.05
N LEU A 487 -22.76 -2.97 -2.73
CA LEU A 487 -23.04 -4.39 -2.58
C LEU A 487 -23.24 -5.01 -3.97
N TYR A 488 -22.89 -6.28 -4.11
CA TYR A 488 -23.26 -7.03 -5.31
C TYR A 488 -24.79 -7.18 -5.42
N ASP A 489 -25.31 -7.01 -6.64
CA ASP A 489 -26.74 -7.20 -6.96
C ASP A 489 -26.89 -7.92 -8.30
N PHE A 490 -27.08 -9.24 -8.24
CA PHE A 490 -27.11 -10.12 -9.41
C PHE A 490 -28.50 -10.25 -10.05
N ARG A 491 -29.47 -9.37 -9.76
CA ARG A 491 -30.84 -9.50 -10.30
C ARG A 491 -30.91 -9.51 -11.84
N ASP A 492 -29.97 -8.82 -12.49
CA ASP A 492 -29.81 -8.78 -13.95
C ASP A 492 -28.67 -9.68 -14.46
N GLY A 493 -28.20 -10.61 -13.60
CA GLY A 493 -27.04 -11.45 -13.83
C GLY A 493 -25.71 -10.71 -13.60
N GLY A 494 -24.66 -11.18 -14.28
CA GLY A 494 -23.29 -10.69 -14.13
C GLY A 494 -22.47 -11.49 -13.13
N ASP A 495 -21.20 -11.14 -13.03
CA ASP A 495 -20.20 -11.88 -12.26
C ASP A 495 -19.66 -11.06 -11.07
N GLY A 496 -19.22 -11.76 -10.03
CA GLY A 496 -18.51 -11.17 -8.90
C GLY A 496 -17.21 -11.91 -8.61
N ASN A 497 -16.19 -11.21 -8.16
CA ASN A 497 -14.87 -11.76 -7.82
C ASN A 497 -14.52 -11.60 -6.32
N GLY A 498 -15.36 -10.89 -5.55
CA GLY A 498 -15.13 -10.63 -4.12
C GLY A 498 -14.18 -9.46 -3.86
N TRP A 499 -13.88 -8.65 -4.89
CA TRP A 499 -12.92 -7.55 -4.87
C TRP A 499 -13.57 -6.24 -5.32
N LEU A 500 -14.82 -6.03 -4.92
CA LEU A 500 -15.55 -4.77 -5.13
C LEU A 500 -14.80 -3.60 -4.51
N HIS A 501 -14.56 -2.52 -5.27
CA HIS A 501 -13.94 -1.29 -4.77
C HIS A 501 -14.79 -0.07 -5.17
N ALA A 502 -14.56 1.05 -4.50
CA ALA A 502 -14.97 2.35 -5.01
C ALA A 502 -14.02 3.44 -4.55
N LEU A 503 -13.92 4.48 -5.37
CA LEU A 503 -13.31 5.74 -5.04
C LEU A 503 -14.36 6.67 -4.42
N GLY A 504 -14.06 7.23 -3.25
CA GLY A 504 -14.81 8.32 -2.64
C GLY A 504 -14.07 9.64 -2.80
N ARG A 505 -14.77 10.67 -3.30
CA ARG A 505 -14.31 12.06 -3.38
C ARG A 505 -15.14 12.91 -2.42
N PHE A 506 -14.44 13.64 -1.57
CA PHE A 506 -15.01 14.49 -0.54
C PHE A 506 -14.55 15.93 -0.76
N GLU A 507 -15.45 16.90 -0.73
CA GLU A 507 -15.12 18.31 -0.87
C GLU A 507 -15.61 19.10 0.34
N GLN A 508 -14.73 19.88 0.98
CA GLN A 508 -15.12 20.82 2.02
C GLN A 508 -15.75 22.05 1.36
N LYS A 509 -17.03 22.29 1.62
CA LYS A 509 -17.83 23.34 0.97
C LYS A 509 -17.28 24.75 1.18
N SER A 510 -16.67 25.02 2.35
CA SER A 510 -16.14 26.35 2.70
C SER A 510 -14.84 26.69 1.97
N SER A 511 -14.00 25.70 1.65
CA SER A 511 -12.66 25.90 1.09
C SER A 511 -12.50 25.44 -0.37
N GLY A 512 -13.40 24.58 -0.84
CA GLY A 512 -13.25 23.84 -2.11
C GLY A 512 -12.08 22.84 -2.09
N HIS A 513 -11.44 22.61 -0.94
CA HIS A 513 -10.41 21.60 -0.79
C HIS A 513 -11.05 20.21 -0.84
N ARG A 514 -10.31 19.22 -1.33
CA ARG A 514 -10.81 17.87 -1.61
C ARG A 514 -9.91 16.80 -1.01
N ALA A 515 -10.52 15.67 -0.70
CA ALA A 515 -9.83 14.43 -0.36
C ALA A 515 -10.39 13.29 -1.21
N GLU A 516 -9.54 12.32 -1.52
CA GLU A 516 -9.90 11.13 -2.26
C GLU A 516 -9.35 9.91 -1.54
N THR A 517 -10.15 8.86 -1.49
CA THR A 517 -9.77 7.58 -0.88
C THR A 517 -10.41 6.45 -1.67
N ILE A 518 -9.70 5.32 -1.76
CA ILE A 518 -10.18 4.12 -2.42
C ILE A 518 -9.77 2.90 -1.61
N PHE A 519 -10.71 1.97 -1.43
CA PHE A 519 -10.48 0.72 -0.72
C PHE A 519 -11.41 -0.40 -1.24
N GLY A 520 -11.13 -1.63 -0.83
CA GLY A 520 -11.84 -2.84 -1.24
C GLY A 520 -12.86 -3.37 -0.24
N ALA A 521 -13.83 -4.11 -0.74
CA ALA A 521 -14.84 -4.78 0.07
C ALA A 521 -14.25 -5.92 0.90
N HIS A 522 -14.88 -6.17 2.04
CA HIS A 522 -14.71 -7.40 2.82
C HIS A 522 -16.07 -7.93 3.25
N ILE A 523 -16.09 -9.12 3.84
CA ILE A 523 -17.24 -9.57 4.63
C ILE A 523 -17.01 -9.10 6.07
N TYR A 524 -18.05 -8.57 6.71
CA TYR A 524 -17.95 -7.97 8.04
C TYR A 524 -18.94 -8.60 9.01
N ASN A 525 -18.53 -8.74 10.28
CA ASN A 525 -19.41 -9.00 11.43
C ASN A 525 -20.48 -10.07 11.18
N THR A 526 -20.01 -11.26 10.79
CA THR A 526 -20.83 -12.46 10.63
C THR A 526 -20.12 -13.67 11.24
N ALA A 527 -20.91 -14.66 11.68
CA ALA A 527 -20.39 -15.90 12.25
C ALA A 527 -20.04 -16.94 11.17
N VAL A 528 -20.63 -16.81 9.98
CA VAL A 528 -20.40 -17.72 8.86
C VAL A 528 -19.12 -17.30 8.14
N ILE A 529 -18.33 -18.28 7.73
CA ILE A 529 -17.06 -18.05 7.05
C ILE A 529 -17.21 -18.47 5.59
N TYR A 530 -16.73 -17.62 4.68
CA TYR A 530 -16.56 -17.96 3.28
C TYR A 530 -15.10 -17.80 2.89
N LYS A 531 -14.43 -18.92 2.61
CA LYS A 531 -12.96 -18.98 2.45
C LYS A 531 -12.27 -18.44 3.70
N ASP A 532 -11.62 -17.29 3.63
CA ASP A 532 -10.96 -16.62 4.76
C ASP A 532 -11.67 -15.35 5.24
N GLU A 533 -12.83 -15.07 4.68
CA GLU A 533 -13.68 -13.95 5.07
C GLU A 533 -14.73 -14.41 6.12
N PRO A 534 -15.05 -13.60 7.13
CA PRO A 534 -14.60 -12.22 7.33
C PRO A 534 -13.13 -12.14 7.78
N GLN A 535 -12.33 -11.31 7.11
CA GLN A 535 -10.89 -11.25 7.32
C GLN A 535 -10.53 -10.91 8.78
N SER A 536 -9.64 -11.71 9.39
CA SER A 536 -8.98 -11.41 10.65
C SER A 536 -7.51 -11.08 10.40
N TYR A 537 -7.00 -9.99 11.01
CA TYR A 537 -5.63 -9.51 10.78
C TYR A 537 -4.54 -10.45 11.31
N THR A 538 -4.85 -11.29 12.30
CA THR A 538 -3.84 -12.11 13.00
C THR A 538 -4.21 -13.57 13.17
N ASN A 539 -5.49 -13.94 13.04
CA ASN A 539 -6.00 -15.29 13.35
C ASN A 539 -6.88 -15.85 12.23
N LYS A 540 -7.29 -17.11 12.36
CA LYS A 540 -8.34 -17.67 11.49
C LYS A 540 -9.67 -16.93 11.73
N PRO A 541 -10.47 -16.70 10.69
CA PRO A 541 -11.81 -16.15 10.84
C PRO A 541 -12.68 -17.00 11.80
N PRO A 542 -13.71 -16.39 12.45
CA PRO A 542 -14.10 -15.00 12.27
C PRO A 542 -13.22 -14.04 13.09
N GLY A 543 -12.75 -14.38 14.30
CA GLY A 543 -11.73 -13.62 15.05
C GLY A 543 -11.84 -12.08 14.99
N LEU A 544 -13.06 -11.53 15.08
CA LEU A 544 -13.37 -10.14 14.72
C LEU A 544 -13.15 -9.19 15.89
N THR A 545 -12.06 -8.44 15.84
CA THR A 545 -11.80 -7.33 16.75
C THR A 545 -11.25 -6.14 15.98
N THR A 546 -11.40 -4.96 16.54
CA THR A 546 -10.87 -3.70 16.02
C THR A 546 -9.69 -3.26 16.85
N ARG A 547 -8.57 -2.92 16.18
CA ARG A 547 -7.47 -2.14 16.73
C ARG A 547 -6.96 -1.22 15.63
N LEU A 548 -7.50 0.01 15.57
CA LEU A 548 -7.06 1.02 14.62
C LEU A 548 -6.14 2.01 15.32
N PHE A 549 -5.16 2.53 14.59
CA PHE A 549 -4.29 3.61 15.00
C PHE A 549 -4.73 4.88 14.28
N LEU A 550 -5.18 5.87 15.03
CA LEU A 550 -5.50 7.19 14.54
C LEU A 550 -4.39 8.14 14.97
N ARG A 551 -3.51 8.48 14.03
CA ARG A 551 -2.53 9.55 14.26
C ARG A 551 -3.26 10.85 14.56
N VAL A 552 -2.74 11.65 15.50
CA VAL A 552 -3.24 13.00 15.75
C VAL A 552 -2.43 14.00 14.93
N ALA A 553 -3.12 15.04 14.45
CA ALA A 553 -2.49 16.22 13.87
C ALA A 553 -1.36 16.74 14.78
N GLY A 554 -0.16 16.93 14.22
CA GLY A 554 0.98 17.48 14.95
C GLY A 554 0.76 18.94 15.39
N PRO A 555 1.77 19.61 16.00
CA PRO A 555 1.63 21.00 16.41
C PRO A 555 1.15 21.86 15.24
N ALA A 556 0.15 22.70 15.52
CA ALA A 556 -0.67 23.36 14.53
C ALA A 556 0.13 24.12 13.47
N LEU A 557 -0.33 24.04 12.21
CA LEU A 557 -0.09 25.10 11.23
C LEU A 557 -0.66 26.40 11.84
N GLU A 558 0.02 27.54 11.63
CA GLU A 558 -0.20 28.83 12.32
C GLU A 558 -1.64 29.10 12.85
N ASN A 559 -1.73 29.67 14.06
CA ASN A 559 -2.96 30.03 14.79
C ASN A 559 -3.79 28.89 15.40
N GLY A 560 -3.27 27.68 15.52
CA GLY A 560 -3.90 26.64 16.36
C GLY A 560 -5.11 25.94 15.72
N ALA A 561 -5.17 25.85 14.40
CA ALA A 561 -6.38 25.47 13.65
C ALA A 561 -6.45 24.03 13.13
N LEU A 562 -5.40 23.20 13.31
CA LEU A 562 -5.40 21.82 12.80
C LEU A 562 -6.04 20.87 13.83
N ASP A 563 -7.18 20.28 13.46
CA ASP A 563 -7.89 19.27 14.25
C ASP A 563 -7.88 17.92 13.52
N THR A 564 -8.04 16.84 14.28
CA THR A 564 -8.14 15.47 13.75
C THR A 564 -9.60 15.05 13.74
N LEU A 565 -10.09 14.53 12.61
CA LEU A 565 -11.40 13.91 12.52
C LEU A 565 -11.28 12.41 12.27
N CYS A 566 -12.32 11.69 12.66
CA CYS A 566 -12.46 10.28 12.37
C CYS A 566 -13.91 9.95 12.04
N HIS A 567 -14.11 9.01 11.12
CA HIS A 567 -15.41 8.44 10.81
C HIS A 567 -15.30 6.92 10.91
N LEU A 568 -16.04 6.34 11.85
CA LEU A 568 -16.09 4.89 12.07
C LEU A 568 -17.40 4.34 11.51
N ILE A 569 -17.32 3.25 10.77
CA ILE A 569 -18.48 2.51 10.24
C ILE A 569 -18.46 1.14 10.91
N TYR A 570 -19.64 0.67 11.32
CA TYR A 570 -19.85 -0.69 11.82
C TYR A 570 -20.61 -1.52 10.78
N PRO A 571 -19.98 -1.87 9.64
CA PRO A 571 -20.63 -2.66 8.60
C PRO A 571 -20.94 -4.07 9.10
N ALA A 572 -22.05 -4.67 8.67
CA ALA A 572 -22.40 -6.03 9.07
C ALA A 572 -23.06 -6.79 7.92
N SER A 573 -22.46 -7.92 7.53
CA SER A 573 -22.98 -8.79 6.47
C SER A 573 -24.23 -9.52 6.93
N THR A 574 -24.31 -9.89 8.21
CA THR A 574 -25.50 -10.42 8.88
C THR A 574 -25.74 -9.67 10.18
N PRO A 575 -26.96 -9.69 10.77
CA PRO A 575 -27.17 -9.14 12.11
C PRO A 575 -26.11 -9.63 13.11
N TRP A 576 -25.49 -8.69 13.83
CA TRP A 576 -24.45 -8.96 14.84
C TRP A 576 -24.87 -8.38 16.21
N HIS A 577 -23.91 -8.02 17.06
CA HIS A 577 -24.20 -7.29 18.30
C HIS A 577 -24.88 -5.95 17.97
N PRO A 578 -26.03 -5.62 18.60
CA PRO A 578 -26.80 -4.41 18.27
C PRO A 578 -26.01 -3.11 18.35
N LYS A 579 -24.98 -3.08 19.21
CA LYS A 579 -24.06 -1.96 19.38
C LYS A 579 -22.64 -2.45 19.56
N SER A 580 -21.68 -1.64 19.13
CA SER A 580 -20.27 -1.81 19.43
C SER A 580 -19.97 -1.48 20.90
N SER A 581 -18.83 -1.94 21.41
CA SER A 581 -18.30 -1.56 22.73
C SER A 581 -16.92 -0.96 22.56
N THR A 582 -16.87 0.17 21.86
CA THR A 582 -15.64 0.76 21.34
C THR A 582 -15.01 1.70 22.36
N MET A 583 -13.70 1.54 22.56
CA MET A 583 -12.88 2.44 23.38
C MET A 583 -11.98 3.29 22.49
N LEU A 584 -12.02 4.60 22.71
CA LEU A 584 -11.10 5.58 22.14
C LEU A 584 -10.07 5.94 23.21
N ILE A 585 -8.81 5.59 22.99
CA ILE A 585 -7.73 5.72 23.98
C ILE A 585 -6.71 6.73 23.46
N LEU A 586 -6.69 7.93 24.03
CA LEU A 586 -5.69 8.96 23.72
C LEU A 586 -4.36 8.60 24.37
N HIS A 587 -3.30 8.55 23.58
CA HIS A 587 -1.94 8.29 24.02
C HIS A 587 -1.08 9.55 23.85
N ASP A 588 -0.09 9.72 24.73
CA ASP A 588 0.93 10.78 24.64
C ASP A 588 2.08 10.43 23.68
N ALA A 589 3.09 11.31 23.64
CA ALA A 589 4.30 11.17 22.84
C ALA A 589 5.20 10.01 23.28
N GLU A 590 5.02 9.47 24.48
CA GLU A 590 5.72 8.28 24.98
C GLU A 590 4.91 6.99 24.75
N GLY A 591 3.73 7.08 24.13
CA GLY A 591 2.86 5.95 23.87
C GLY A 591 2.11 5.46 25.13
N LYS A 592 1.91 6.32 26.14
CA LYS A 592 1.13 6.00 27.33
C LYS A 592 -0.29 6.57 27.23
N PRO A 593 -1.30 5.84 27.71
CA PRO A 593 -2.67 6.34 27.72
C PRO A 593 -2.81 7.52 28.69
N VAL A 594 -3.44 8.61 28.25
CA VAL A 594 -3.72 9.81 29.05
C VAL A 594 -5.21 10.06 29.27
N ALA A 595 -6.07 9.57 28.36
CA ALA A 595 -7.51 9.65 28.47
C ALA A 595 -8.20 8.52 27.69
N GLU A 596 -9.39 8.12 28.15
CA GLU A 596 -10.20 7.07 27.53
C GLU A 596 -11.65 7.55 27.44
N THR A 597 -12.30 7.28 26.30
CA THR A 597 -13.72 7.52 26.11
C THR A 597 -14.38 6.31 25.46
N LYS A 598 -15.49 5.84 26.05
CA LYS A 598 -16.31 4.78 25.48
C LYS A 598 -17.35 5.37 24.53
N VAL A 599 -17.49 4.77 23.35
CA VAL A 599 -18.54 5.08 22.38
C VAL A 599 -19.26 3.80 21.96
N GLU A 600 -20.54 3.93 21.58
CA GLU A 600 -21.36 2.83 21.09
C GLU A 600 -21.87 3.20 19.69
N ILE A 601 -21.58 2.35 18.71
CA ILE A 601 -22.03 2.50 17.32
C ILE A 601 -23.08 1.43 17.07
N ALA A 602 -24.24 1.79 16.52
CA ALA A 602 -25.25 0.80 16.16
C ALA A 602 -24.75 -0.16 15.07
N CYS A 603 -25.17 -1.42 15.10
CA CYS A 603 -24.88 -2.38 14.06
C CYS A 603 -25.39 -1.87 12.70
N GLY A 604 -24.51 -1.81 11.70
CA GLY A 604 -24.82 -1.22 10.40
C GLY A 604 -24.74 0.31 10.38
N GLY A 605 -24.48 0.99 11.50
CA GLY A 605 -24.41 2.45 11.62
C GLY A 605 -22.99 3.00 11.53
N SER A 606 -22.84 4.29 11.84
CA SER A 606 -21.56 4.99 11.81
C SER A 606 -21.44 6.06 12.90
N PHE A 607 -20.22 6.56 13.12
CA PHE A 607 -19.91 7.55 14.14
C PHE A 607 -18.81 8.49 13.66
N HIS A 608 -19.16 9.76 13.49
CA HIS A 608 -18.24 10.83 13.14
C HIS A 608 -17.89 11.65 14.38
N TRP A 609 -16.61 11.97 14.55
CA TRP A 609 -16.14 12.77 15.68
C TRP A 609 -14.85 13.52 15.36
N ARG A 610 -14.61 14.61 16.10
CA ARG A 610 -13.33 15.34 16.12
C ARG A 610 -12.61 15.19 17.44
N LEU A 611 -11.28 15.20 17.41
CA LEU A 611 -10.45 15.09 18.59
C LEU A 611 -10.74 16.20 19.60
N SER A 612 -10.90 17.45 19.11
CA SER A 612 -11.21 18.60 19.96
C SER A 612 -12.56 18.52 20.69
N GLU A 613 -13.50 17.73 20.15
CA GLU A 613 -14.83 17.49 20.73
C GLU A 613 -14.83 16.28 21.66
N MET A 614 -14.04 15.25 21.33
CA MET A 614 -13.99 13.98 22.06
C MET A 614 -13.14 14.05 23.32
N PHE A 615 -12.03 14.78 23.29
CA PHE A 615 -11.10 14.88 24.41
C PHE A 615 -10.99 16.32 24.91
N SER A 616 -11.00 16.47 26.23
CA SER A 616 -10.94 17.78 26.87
C SER A 616 -9.65 18.51 26.51
N ARG A 617 -9.64 19.82 26.74
CA ARG A 617 -8.41 20.62 26.57
C ARG A 617 -7.27 20.09 27.43
N GLU A 618 -7.55 19.68 28.67
CA GLU A 618 -6.55 19.12 29.58
C GLU A 618 -5.98 17.80 29.06
N ASP A 619 -6.81 16.91 28.52
CA ASP A 619 -6.36 15.65 27.89
C ASP A 619 -5.41 15.92 26.72
N ARG A 620 -5.76 16.89 25.87
CA ARG A 620 -4.96 17.28 24.72
C ARG A 620 -3.66 17.99 25.11
N GLU A 621 -3.66 18.78 26.19
CA GLU A 621 -2.43 19.36 26.75
C GLU A 621 -1.52 18.26 27.31
N ARG A 622 -2.06 17.25 28.02
CA ARG A 622 -1.31 16.09 28.53
C ARG A 622 -0.73 15.21 27.43
N MET A 623 -1.43 15.07 26.31
CA MET A 623 -0.97 14.31 25.14
C MET A 623 0.29 14.91 24.48
N GLY A 624 0.60 16.19 24.71
CA GLY A 624 1.89 16.78 24.34
C GLY A 624 2.08 17.06 22.85
N GLY A 625 1.03 16.99 22.03
CA GLY A 625 1.02 17.43 20.62
C GLY A 625 1.63 16.45 19.61
N ALA A 626 2.14 15.30 20.06
CA ALA A 626 2.70 14.24 19.20
C ALA A 626 2.06 12.87 19.44
N GLY A 627 0.94 12.80 20.15
CA GLY A 627 0.25 11.55 20.48
C GLY A 627 -0.60 10.96 19.36
N TYR A 628 -1.44 9.99 19.73
CA TYR A 628 -2.34 9.29 18.84
C TYR A 628 -3.54 8.71 19.60
N VAL A 629 -4.58 8.25 18.89
CA VAL A 629 -5.73 7.55 19.47
C VAL A 629 -5.71 6.09 19.02
N ILE A 630 -5.83 5.15 19.97
CA ILE A 630 -6.15 3.76 19.66
C ILE A 630 -7.65 3.57 19.72
N ILE A 631 -8.21 3.02 18.66
CA ILE A 631 -9.62 2.65 18.57
C ILE A 631 -9.70 1.14 18.76
N ARG A 632 -10.23 0.71 19.91
CA ARG A 632 -10.26 -0.69 20.31
C ARG A 632 -11.70 -1.18 20.46
N ASP A 633 -12.02 -2.29 19.82
CA ASP A 633 -13.28 -3.00 20.05
C ASP A 633 -13.03 -4.51 20.01
N THR A 634 -13.53 -5.26 20.99
CA THR A 634 -13.35 -6.72 21.07
C THR A 634 -14.61 -7.49 20.67
N THR A 635 -15.68 -6.79 20.31
CA THR A 635 -17.00 -7.34 19.97
C THR A 635 -17.26 -7.31 18.47
N CYS A 636 -16.65 -6.38 17.74
CA CYS A 636 -16.86 -6.22 16.31
C CYS A 636 -15.61 -5.71 15.57
N ARG A 637 -15.63 -5.88 14.23
CA ARG A 637 -14.72 -5.23 13.28
C ARG A 637 -15.37 -3.92 12.79
N LEU A 638 -14.71 -2.79 13.04
CA LEU A 638 -15.07 -1.49 12.50
C LEU A 638 -14.21 -1.19 11.28
N PHE A 639 -14.73 -0.34 10.41
CA PHE A 639 -13.99 0.27 9.32
C PHE A 639 -13.83 1.76 9.59
N GLY A 640 -12.62 2.31 9.45
CA GLY A 640 -12.32 3.67 9.90
C GLY A 640 -11.76 4.54 8.79
N PHE A 641 -12.08 5.83 8.85
CA PHE A 641 -11.48 6.89 8.04
C PHE A 641 -10.85 7.92 8.97
N HIS A 642 -9.63 8.34 8.64
CA HIS A 642 -8.85 9.33 9.34
C HIS A 642 -8.76 10.59 8.46
N GLY A 643 -9.01 11.75 9.06
CA GLY A 643 -8.84 13.03 8.40
C GLY A 643 -8.22 14.09 9.32
N MET A 644 -7.75 15.17 8.69
CA MET A 644 -7.34 16.39 9.37
C MET A 644 -8.11 17.57 8.79
N VAL A 645 -8.41 18.57 9.61
CA VAL A 645 -9.10 19.79 9.18
C VAL A 645 -8.32 21.00 9.66
N ASN A 646 -8.00 21.92 8.75
CA ASN A 646 -7.35 23.19 9.04
C ASN A 646 -8.38 24.32 8.95
N GLY A 647 -9.31 24.36 9.90
CA GLY A 647 -10.49 25.23 9.86
C GLY A 647 -11.22 25.16 8.51
N ASP A 648 -11.52 26.34 7.93
CA ASP A 648 -12.14 26.48 6.61
C ASP A 648 -11.13 26.63 5.46
N LYS A 649 -9.88 26.19 5.66
CA LYS A 649 -8.80 26.39 4.68
C LYS A 649 -8.50 25.15 3.86
N SER A 650 -8.45 24.00 4.52
CA SER A 650 -8.18 22.70 3.88
C SER A 650 -8.60 21.56 4.78
N PHE A 651 -8.79 20.38 4.18
CA PHE A 651 -9.02 19.14 4.91
C PHE A 651 -8.37 17.95 4.20
N CYS A 652 -8.25 16.82 4.87
CA CYS A 652 -7.92 15.55 4.23
C CYS A 652 -8.76 14.42 4.81
N LEU A 653 -8.83 13.31 4.08
CA LEU A 653 -9.46 12.07 4.51
C LEU A 653 -8.81 10.90 3.78
N ASP A 654 -8.56 9.82 4.50
CA ASP A 654 -8.24 8.52 3.92
C ASP A 654 -8.73 7.38 4.82
N HIS A 655 -8.90 6.19 4.26
CA HIS A 655 -9.18 4.97 5.02
C HIS A 655 -8.02 4.61 5.96
N MET A 656 -8.34 3.97 7.07
CA MET A 656 -7.38 3.58 8.11
C MET A 656 -7.00 2.10 7.98
N PHE A 657 -5.74 1.79 8.29
CA PHE A 657 -5.30 0.41 8.50
C PHE A 657 -5.34 0.04 9.99
N GLY A 658 -5.64 -1.23 10.27
CA GLY A 658 -5.40 -1.81 11.59
C GLY A 658 -3.91 -1.92 11.85
N PHE A 659 -3.45 -1.63 13.07
CA PHE A 659 -2.06 -1.80 13.49
C PHE A 659 -1.84 -3.17 14.11
#